data_AF-A0A841VGF5-F1
#
_entry.id   AF-A0A841VGF5-F1
#
_cell.length_a   1.000
_cell.length_b   1.000
_cell.length_c   1.000
_cell.angle_alpha   90.00
_cell.angle_beta   90.00
_cell.angle_gamma   90.00
#
_symmetry.space_group_name_H-M   'P 1'
#
loop_
_entity.id
_entity.type
_entity.pdbx_description
1 polymer ?
#
loop_
_entity_poly.entity_id
_entity_poly.type
_entity_poly.pdbx_seq_one_letter_code
_entity_poly.pdbx_strand_id
1 'polypeptide(L)'
;MPLDLKSNKESIDHTDKQYQDFLQDLQGNILKPHGREESVHIFLTFPNPSKELQKTIALRQLIAQLATQDITSAKKQLDEADAYRENNVDGGIFVHFSLSSSGYKKLGFPEEIQPKGVNLQNRQEATPQKLNIDYAQVFQLGMKRRQYALLDTPLSAWEPAYQSDIDALIIIAADNLTDVKNKESEITDKLRGIATIATVERGKKIYREFNNQEKKAVVEHFGFTDGVGDPRFTKQDLEKKEKGDTAKRLFSAPLNLVLVPDPLGTPNVSFGSFLIFRKLEQNVQGFKKAELELSKKLGVSGELAGAMAVGRFEDGTPLVLQGNGGSKNLNDFDYSGDPVGLKCPFQAHLRKTNPRLESVGSFAENNEQELGHRIARRAVTYGGSLSDFSNLDKLPTGGVGLLFMCYQSDIWEQFEFIQRLWSNNPLFLKSDSPNSPNKNYDRTGLDAVSGQSLLEQSDPVIPEVPQPPENWLKERDQQTVKADVKFANFVKLKGGEYFFSPSISSLKNLPNQPQNFPTPSIEEPVPSKTYIVRQGDDLSKISERAYGDGSLLTLIYDANKNVIGSNPSSLLPGQILYIPILPANTSPIPGEEYTVLPGDFLFLIAERAYRDGNRFMEIYEANRDIIGPDPTVLRPGQRIRIPK
;
A
#
# COMPACT_ATOMS: atom_id res chain seq x y z
N MET A 1 -25.55 20.49 -4.78
CA MET A 1 -24.69 21.68 -4.98
C MET A 1 -23.27 21.21 -5.22
N PRO A 2 -22.44 21.92 -6.01
CA PRO A 2 -21.03 21.56 -6.21
C PRO A 2 -20.28 21.52 -4.87
N LEU A 3 -19.60 20.42 -4.59
CA LEU A 3 -18.77 20.25 -3.40
C LEU A 3 -17.33 20.69 -3.70
N ASP A 4 -16.80 21.62 -2.91
CA ASP A 4 -15.37 21.95 -2.92
C ASP A 4 -14.64 21.23 -1.79
N LEU A 5 -13.83 20.22 -2.15
CA LEU A 5 -13.03 19.44 -1.22
C LEU A 5 -11.98 20.28 -0.47
N LYS A 6 -11.57 21.45 -0.97
CA LYS A 6 -10.56 22.31 -0.32
C LYS A 6 -11.16 23.12 0.84
N SER A 7 -12.44 23.44 0.76
CA SER A 7 -13.14 24.19 1.82
C SER A 7 -13.66 23.29 2.93
N ASN A 8 -13.88 21.99 2.67
CA ASN A 8 -14.30 21.01 3.67
C ASN A 8 -13.12 20.63 4.58
N LYS A 9 -13.14 21.10 5.82
CA LYS A 9 -12.11 20.79 6.84
C LYS A 9 -12.57 19.82 7.91
N GLU A 10 -13.86 19.46 7.93
CA GLU A 10 -14.48 18.69 9.00
C GLU A 10 -15.48 17.67 8.46
N SER A 11 -15.85 16.71 9.32
CA SER A 11 -16.89 15.73 9.05
C SER A 11 -18.22 16.38 8.62
N ILE A 12 -18.91 15.77 7.67
CA ILE A 12 -20.16 16.29 7.10
C ILE A 12 -21.39 15.81 7.88
N ASP A 13 -22.48 16.57 7.79
CA ASP A 13 -23.80 16.04 8.09
C ASP A 13 -24.40 15.44 6.82
N HIS A 14 -24.51 14.11 6.73
CA HIS A 14 -24.97 13.45 5.50
C HIS A 14 -26.47 13.66 5.21
N THR A 15 -27.21 14.28 6.13
CA THR A 15 -28.62 14.64 5.93
C THR A 15 -28.79 16.01 5.28
N ASP A 16 -27.74 16.83 5.25
CA ASP A 16 -27.79 18.16 4.64
C ASP A 16 -27.93 18.06 3.12
N LYS A 17 -28.85 18.87 2.57
CA LYS A 17 -29.16 18.94 1.13
C LYS A 17 -27.95 19.23 0.27
N GLN A 18 -26.95 19.95 0.80
CA GLN A 18 -25.76 20.32 0.02
C GLN A 18 -24.94 19.09 -0.45
N TYR A 19 -24.97 18.01 0.32
CA TYR A 19 -24.16 16.81 0.09
C TYR A 19 -24.88 15.71 -0.70
N GLN A 20 -26.16 15.88 -1.00
CA GLN A 20 -26.99 14.79 -1.51
C GLN A 20 -26.58 14.31 -2.90
N ASP A 21 -26.26 15.25 -3.80
CA ASP A 21 -25.90 14.91 -5.18
C ASP A 21 -24.64 14.03 -5.22
N PHE A 22 -23.59 14.42 -4.50
CA PHE A 22 -22.35 13.65 -4.48
C PHE A 22 -22.51 12.34 -3.71
N LEU A 23 -23.29 12.29 -2.62
CA LEU A 23 -23.52 11.05 -1.87
C LEU A 23 -24.33 10.02 -2.68
N GLN A 24 -25.22 10.48 -3.56
CA GLN A 24 -25.95 9.60 -4.47
C GLN A 24 -25.05 9.05 -5.58
N ASP A 25 -24.05 9.82 -6.00
CA ASP A 25 -23.14 9.44 -7.08
C ASP A 25 -21.89 8.67 -6.59
N LEU A 26 -21.48 8.89 -5.35
CA LEU A 26 -20.40 8.17 -4.70
C LEU A 26 -20.83 6.75 -4.33
N GLN A 27 -19.97 5.75 -4.54
CA GLN A 27 -20.23 4.40 -4.06
C GLN A 27 -20.16 4.30 -2.53
N GLY A 28 -20.92 3.35 -1.96
CA GLY A 28 -20.82 2.99 -0.55
C GLY A 28 -19.47 2.36 -0.21
N ASN A 29 -19.32 1.93 1.04
CA ASN A 29 -18.07 1.44 1.64
C ASN A 29 -16.93 2.47 1.77
N ILE A 30 -16.96 3.60 1.05
CA ILE A 30 -15.90 4.63 1.08
C ILE A 30 -15.94 5.45 2.37
N LEU A 31 -17.00 6.24 2.60
CA LEU A 31 -17.12 7.11 3.78
C LEU A 31 -17.43 6.34 5.07
N LYS A 32 -18.01 5.15 4.94
CA LYS A 32 -18.42 4.29 6.06
C LYS A 32 -18.36 2.84 5.60
N PRO A 33 -17.93 1.88 6.44
CA PRO A 33 -17.98 0.48 6.07
C PRO A 33 -19.42 0.02 5.79
N HIS A 34 -19.60 -0.90 4.84
CA HIS A 34 -20.92 -1.48 4.52
C HIS A 34 -21.54 -2.26 5.69
N GLY A 35 -20.72 -2.71 6.65
CA GLY A 35 -21.18 -3.25 7.93
C GLY A 35 -21.73 -4.67 7.89
N ARG A 36 -21.67 -5.36 6.75
CA ARG A 36 -22.24 -6.70 6.55
C ARG A 36 -21.34 -7.84 7.05
N GLU A 37 -21.94 -8.96 7.45
CA GLU A 37 -21.23 -10.11 8.06
C GLU A 37 -20.40 -10.95 7.08
N GLU A 38 -20.94 -11.20 5.89
CA GLU A 38 -20.35 -12.06 4.86
C GLU A 38 -20.07 -11.23 3.60
N SER A 39 -18.99 -11.57 2.89
CA SER A 39 -18.62 -10.91 1.64
C SER A 39 -17.92 -11.84 0.67
N VAL A 40 -18.06 -11.54 -0.62
CA VAL A 40 -17.30 -12.16 -1.70
C VAL A 40 -16.69 -11.07 -2.59
N HIS A 41 -15.45 -11.31 -3.00
CA HIS A 41 -14.59 -10.37 -3.73
C HIS A 41 -14.19 -11.03 -5.03
N ILE A 42 -14.81 -10.62 -6.13
CA ILE A 42 -14.63 -11.22 -7.45
C ILE A 42 -13.64 -10.37 -8.24
N PHE A 43 -12.48 -10.94 -8.53
CA PHE A 43 -11.44 -10.29 -9.31
C PHE A 43 -11.57 -10.67 -10.78
N LEU A 44 -11.53 -9.68 -11.66
CA LEU A 44 -11.79 -9.85 -13.08
C LEU A 44 -10.56 -9.53 -13.93
N THR A 45 -10.44 -10.27 -15.03
CA THR A 45 -9.66 -9.87 -16.19
C THR A 45 -10.58 -9.59 -17.38
N PHE A 46 -10.28 -8.52 -18.09
CA PHE A 46 -11.06 -8.01 -19.20
C PHE A 46 -10.53 -8.52 -20.54
N PRO A 47 -11.42 -8.64 -21.55
CA PRO A 47 -11.04 -9.00 -22.91
C PRO A 47 -10.04 -8.00 -23.46
N ASN A 48 -9.10 -8.47 -24.28
CA ASN A 48 -8.16 -7.59 -24.96
C ASN A 48 -8.91 -6.86 -26.10
N PRO A 49 -9.09 -5.53 -26.03
CA PRO A 49 -9.92 -4.83 -27.02
C PRO A 49 -9.38 -4.91 -28.45
N SER A 50 -8.07 -5.09 -28.63
CA SER A 50 -7.45 -5.28 -29.96
C SER A 50 -7.80 -6.64 -30.59
N LYS A 51 -8.26 -7.61 -29.79
CA LYS A 51 -8.61 -8.97 -30.26
C LYS A 51 -10.10 -9.27 -30.11
N GLU A 52 -10.75 -8.68 -29.12
CA GLU A 52 -12.08 -9.06 -28.63
C GLU A 52 -12.98 -7.82 -28.43
N LEU A 53 -12.92 -6.86 -29.36
CA LEU A 53 -13.64 -5.58 -29.30
C LEU A 53 -15.12 -5.69 -28.89
N GLN A 54 -15.86 -6.65 -29.48
CA GLN A 54 -17.28 -6.84 -29.16
C GLN A 54 -17.52 -7.25 -27.71
N LYS A 55 -16.62 -8.05 -27.12
CA LYS A 55 -16.69 -8.38 -25.69
C LYS A 55 -16.38 -7.15 -24.84
N THR A 56 -15.44 -6.30 -25.24
CA THR A 56 -15.16 -5.04 -24.53
C THR A 56 -16.36 -4.08 -24.56
N ILE A 57 -17.07 -3.98 -25.69
CA ILE A 57 -18.31 -3.19 -25.80
C ILE A 57 -19.40 -3.78 -24.90
N ALA A 58 -19.61 -5.09 -24.95
CA ALA A 58 -20.58 -5.77 -24.07
C ALA A 58 -20.22 -5.60 -22.58
N LEU A 59 -18.93 -5.60 -22.25
CA LEU A 59 -18.45 -5.35 -20.89
C LEU A 59 -18.78 -3.92 -20.42
N ARG A 60 -18.55 -2.89 -21.25
CA ARG A 60 -18.96 -1.51 -20.92
C ARG A 60 -20.47 -1.42 -20.64
N GLN A 61 -21.30 -2.12 -21.42
CA GLN A 61 -22.75 -2.19 -21.22
C GLN A 61 -23.10 -2.89 -19.91
N LEU A 62 -22.46 -4.02 -19.61
CA LEU A 62 -22.69 -4.76 -18.37
C LEU A 62 -22.30 -3.94 -17.14
N ILE A 63 -21.16 -3.25 -17.16
CA ILE A 63 -20.73 -2.38 -16.05
C ILE A 63 -21.75 -1.26 -15.84
N ALA A 64 -22.25 -0.62 -16.90
CA ALA A 64 -23.28 0.39 -16.79
C ALA A 64 -24.61 -0.14 -16.24
N GLN A 65 -24.97 -1.38 -16.59
CA GLN A 65 -26.13 -2.06 -16.03
C GLN A 65 -25.95 -2.30 -14.53
N LEU A 66 -24.80 -2.85 -14.11
CA LEU A 66 -24.48 -3.06 -12.69
C LEU A 66 -24.52 -1.73 -11.91
N ALA A 67 -23.97 -0.66 -12.48
CA ALA A 67 -24.01 0.67 -11.86
C ALA A 67 -25.42 1.25 -11.75
N THR A 68 -26.34 0.83 -12.60
CA THR A 68 -27.74 1.27 -12.57
C THR A 68 -28.59 0.46 -11.60
N GLN A 69 -28.34 -0.84 -11.49
CA GLN A 69 -29.24 -1.78 -10.83
C GLN A 69 -28.73 -2.28 -9.48
N ASP A 70 -27.41 -2.45 -9.34
CA ASP A 70 -26.83 -3.22 -8.25
C ASP A 70 -25.94 -2.37 -7.31
N ILE A 71 -25.08 -1.49 -7.88
CA ILE A 71 -24.11 -0.73 -7.07
C ILE A 71 -24.82 0.14 -6.03
N THR A 72 -24.38 0.01 -4.78
CA THR A 72 -24.93 0.74 -3.64
C THR A 72 -24.22 2.08 -3.48
N SER A 73 -24.97 3.18 -3.49
CA SER A 73 -24.42 4.52 -3.26
C SER A 73 -24.13 4.79 -1.79
N ALA A 74 -23.27 5.77 -1.50
CA ALA A 74 -22.97 6.21 -0.15
C ALA A 74 -24.24 6.73 0.54
N LYS A 75 -25.12 7.44 -0.18
CA LYS A 75 -26.42 7.88 0.33
C LYS A 75 -27.28 6.70 0.78
N LYS A 76 -27.49 5.72 -0.11
CA LYS A 76 -28.30 4.53 0.20
C LYS A 76 -27.76 3.81 1.43
N GLN A 77 -26.45 3.59 1.50
CA GLN A 77 -25.82 2.92 2.63
C GLN A 77 -25.94 3.71 3.95
N LEU A 78 -25.80 5.04 3.91
CA LEU A 78 -25.95 5.88 5.09
C LEU A 78 -27.40 5.87 5.62
N ASP A 79 -28.38 5.92 4.71
CA ASP A 79 -29.80 5.80 5.06
C ASP A 79 -30.12 4.43 5.68
N GLU A 80 -29.61 3.35 5.08
CA GLU A 80 -29.75 1.99 5.64
C GLU A 80 -29.13 1.89 7.03
N ALA A 81 -27.99 2.54 7.26
CA ALA A 81 -27.35 2.57 8.57
C ALA A 81 -28.14 3.40 9.61
N ASP A 82 -28.82 4.47 9.20
CA ASP A 82 -29.78 5.18 10.04
C ASP A 82 -30.98 4.28 10.38
N ALA A 83 -31.60 3.66 9.37
CA ALA A 83 -32.77 2.79 9.53
C ALA A 83 -32.47 1.56 10.41
N TYR A 84 -31.30 0.95 10.27
CA TYR A 84 -30.86 -0.14 11.15
C TYR A 84 -30.75 0.32 12.61
N ARG A 85 -30.21 1.51 12.87
CA ARG A 85 -30.05 2.00 14.25
C ARG A 85 -31.37 2.39 14.90
N GLU A 86 -32.28 2.96 14.11
CA GLU A 86 -33.57 3.44 14.61
C GLU A 86 -34.58 2.31 14.74
N ASN A 87 -34.60 1.38 13.78
CA ASN A 87 -35.68 0.42 13.60
C ASN A 87 -35.20 -1.03 13.40
N ASN A 88 -33.89 -1.31 13.49
CA ASN A 88 -33.29 -2.63 13.26
C ASN A 88 -33.65 -3.25 11.90
N VAL A 89 -33.80 -2.38 10.88
CA VAL A 89 -34.07 -2.79 9.49
C VAL A 89 -32.76 -3.23 8.84
N ASP A 90 -32.74 -4.43 8.29
CA ASP A 90 -31.60 -4.96 7.54
C ASP A 90 -31.36 -4.16 6.25
N GLY A 91 -30.09 -3.87 5.96
CA GLY A 91 -29.66 -3.14 4.75
C GLY A 91 -29.54 -4.03 3.51
N GLY A 92 -29.80 -5.35 3.62
CA GLY A 92 -29.93 -6.27 2.50
C GLY A 92 -28.60 -6.65 1.83
N ILE A 93 -28.52 -6.47 0.51
CA ILE A 93 -27.33 -6.77 -0.30
C ILE A 93 -26.60 -5.47 -0.65
N PHE A 94 -25.29 -5.47 -0.44
CA PHE A 94 -24.36 -4.43 -0.84
C PHE A 94 -23.56 -4.88 -2.07
N VAL A 95 -23.41 -4.00 -3.07
CA VAL A 95 -22.56 -4.23 -4.25
C VAL A 95 -21.69 -3.00 -4.52
N HIS A 96 -20.43 -3.23 -4.86
CA HIS A 96 -19.44 -2.20 -5.17
C HIS A 96 -18.51 -2.66 -6.30
N PHE A 97 -17.99 -1.70 -7.08
CA PHE A 97 -17.18 -1.95 -8.27
C PHE A 97 -15.95 -1.03 -8.33
N SER A 98 -14.78 -1.59 -8.59
CA SER A 98 -13.54 -0.82 -8.75
C SER A 98 -12.73 -1.28 -9.96
N LEU A 99 -11.96 -0.36 -10.53
CA LEU A 99 -11.10 -0.58 -11.70
C LEU A 99 -9.63 -0.37 -11.32
N SER A 100 -8.75 -1.25 -11.77
CA SER A 100 -7.31 -0.97 -11.75
C SER A 100 -6.92 -0.10 -12.96
N SER A 101 -5.70 0.42 -12.99
CA SER A 101 -5.20 1.16 -14.15
C SER A 101 -5.26 0.34 -15.44
N SER A 102 -4.96 -0.96 -15.37
CA SER A 102 -5.07 -1.88 -16.51
C SER A 102 -6.52 -2.04 -16.99
N GLY A 103 -7.48 -2.09 -16.07
CA GLY A 103 -8.91 -2.10 -16.39
C GLY A 103 -9.37 -0.82 -17.09
N TYR A 104 -8.94 0.35 -16.61
CA TYR A 104 -9.19 1.61 -17.31
C TYR A 104 -8.64 1.61 -18.74
N LYS A 105 -7.39 1.16 -18.95
CA LYS A 105 -6.78 1.07 -20.29
C LYS A 105 -7.59 0.17 -21.21
N LYS A 106 -7.97 -1.04 -20.77
CA LYS A 106 -8.77 -1.98 -21.56
C LYS A 106 -10.18 -1.48 -21.83
N LEU A 107 -10.72 -0.63 -20.95
CA LEU A 107 -11.98 0.08 -21.17
C LEU A 107 -11.81 1.34 -22.02
N GLY A 108 -10.62 1.66 -22.56
CA GLY A 108 -10.39 2.78 -23.48
C GLY A 108 -10.02 4.11 -22.81
N PHE A 109 -9.53 4.08 -21.56
CA PHE A 109 -9.08 5.26 -20.83
C PHE A 109 -7.57 5.18 -20.57
N PRO A 110 -6.74 5.89 -21.36
CA PRO A 110 -5.29 5.87 -21.19
C PRO A 110 -4.88 6.62 -19.90
N GLU A 111 -3.62 6.46 -19.49
CA GLU A 111 -3.12 6.92 -18.18
C GLU A 111 -3.33 8.41 -17.92
N GLU A 112 -3.32 9.23 -18.97
CA GLU A 112 -3.38 10.69 -18.89
C GLU A 112 -4.73 11.18 -18.35
N ILE A 113 -5.80 10.41 -18.56
CA ILE A 113 -7.16 10.73 -18.11
C ILE A 113 -7.64 9.85 -16.96
N GLN A 114 -6.75 9.01 -16.40
CA GLN A 114 -7.06 8.22 -15.21
C GLN A 114 -6.96 9.07 -13.93
N PRO A 115 -7.61 8.64 -12.83
CA PRO A 115 -7.51 9.30 -11.53
C PRO A 115 -6.06 9.40 -11.05
N LYS A 116 -5.71 10.52 -10.41
CA LYS A 116 -4.39 10.77 -9.82
C LYS A 116 -4.54 11.15 -8.34
N GLY A 117 -3.48 10.91 -7.56
CA GLY A 117 -3.41 11.30 -6.15
C GLY A 117 -3.65 12.81 -5.98
N VAL A 118 -4.39 13.20 -4.95
CA VAL A 118 -4.77 14.60 -4.73
C VAL A 118 -3.63 15.48 -4.22
N ASN A 119 -2.50 14.88 -3.84
CA ASN A 119 -1.33 15.58 -3.34
C ASN A 119 -1.62 16.43 -2.08
N LEU A 120 -2.06 15.77 -0.99
CA LEU A 120 -2.47 16.42 0.25
C LEU A 120 -1.35 17.31 0.84
N GLN A 121 -0.09 16.94 0.64
CA GLN A 121 1.06 17.64 1.22
C GLN A 121 1.80 18.54 0.24
N ASN A 122 1.20 18.87 -0.91
CA ASN A 122 1.78 19.76 -1.93
C ASN A 122 3.22 19.38 -2.35
N ARG A 123 3.46 18.07 -2.53
CA ARG A 123 4.73 17.50 -2.95
C ARG A 123 5.17 18.08 -4.30
N GLN A 124 6.44 18.45 -4.42
CA GLN A 124 7.04 18.92 -5.67
C GLN A 124 7.50 17.76 -6.54
N GLU A 125 7.03 17.71 -7.81
CA GLU A 125 7.37 16.66 -8.77
C GLU A 125 8.85 16.28 -8.75
N ALA A 126 9.11 14.98 -8.61
CA ALA A 126 10.48 14.48 -8.52
C ALA A 126 11.27 14.80 -9.80
N THR A 127 12.53 15.15 -9.62
CA THR A 127 13.47 15.23 -10.75
C THR A 127 13.79 13.80 -11.24
N PRO A 128 13.84 13.55 -12.56
CA PRO A 128 14.06 12.21 -13.12
C PRO A 128 15.32 11.49 -12.58
N GLN A 129 16.31 12.23 -12.10
CA GLN A 129 17.61 11.72 -11.66
C GLN A 129 17.59 11.02 -10.28
N LYS A 130 16.47 11.05 -9.54
CA LYS A 130 16.36 10.38 -8.23
C LYS A 130 15.27 9.30 -8.26
N LEU A 131 15.69 8.05 -8.09
CA LEU A 131 14.89 6.85 -7.80
C LEU A 131 13.89 7.05 -6.64
N ASN A 132 14.12 8.04 -5.79
CA ASN A 132 13.50 8.14 -4.48
C ASN A 132 12.05 8.61 -4.45
N ILE A 133 11.45 9.04 -5.57
CA ILE A 133 10.08 9.55 -5.49
C ILE A 133 9.30 9.37 -6.82
N ASP A 134 9.11 8.11 -7.22
CA ASP A 134 8.07 7.73 -8.18
C ASP A 134 6.71 7.69 -7.46
N TYR A 135 6.13 8.86 -7.18
CA TYR A 135 4.87 8.99 -6.43
C TYR A 135 3.70 9.52 -7.26
N ALA A 136 3.97 10.15 -8.41
CA ALA A 136 2.92 10.78 -9.21
C ALA A 136 2.02 9.75 -9.94
N GLN A 137 2.53 8.53 -10.13
CA GLN A 137 1.90 7.50 -10.97
C GLN A 137 1.62 6.19 -10.20
N VAL A 138 1.55 6.22 -8.86
CA VAL A 138 1.45 5.00 -8.04
C VAL A 138 0.26 4.11 -8.45
N PHE A 139 -0.91 4.70 -8.72
CA PHE A 139 -2.06 3.95 -9.21
C PHE A 139 -1.83 3.39 -10.62
N GLN A 140 -1.28 4.19 -11.53
CA GLN A 140 -1.01 3.80 -12.92
C GLN A 140 0.02 2.66 -13.03
N LEU A 141 1.01 2.64 -12.13
CA LEU A 141 2.01 1.59 -12.05
C LEU A 141 1.45 0.25 -11.56
N GLY A 142 0.40 0.30 -10.74
CA GLY A 142 -0.19 -0.86 -10.10
C GLY A 142 0.68 -1.43 -8.97
N MET A 143 0.07 -2.21 -8.08
CA MET A 143 0.71 -2.67 -6.84
C MET A 143 1.95 -3.52 -7.10
N LYS A 144 1.94 -4.34 -8.15
CA LYS A 144 3.04 -5.25 -8.48
C LYS A 144 4.37 -4.49 -8.59
N ARG A 145 4.39 -3.38 -9.31
CA ARG A 145 5.58 -2.54 -9.50
C ARG A 145 6.06 -1.83 -8.25
N ARG A 146 5.21 -1.77 -7.22
CA ARG A 146 5.51 -1.09 -5.95
C ARG A 146 6.11 -2.03 -4.92
N GLN A 147 6.34 -3.30 -5.28
CA GLN A 147 6.98 -4.29 -4.43
C GLN A 147 8.27 -3.79 -3.77
N TYR A 148 9.15 -3.13 -4.53
CA TYR A 148 10.41 -2.60 -4.01
C TYR A 148 10.21 -1.56 -2.90
N ALA A 149 9.15 -0.77 -2.98
CA ALA A 149 8.85 0.31 -2.03
C ALA A 149 8.20 -0.22 -0.75
N LEU A 150 7.58 -1.40 -0.79
CA LEU A 150 6.85 -1.97 0.34
C LEU A 150 7.60 -3.12 1.02
N LEU A 151 8.74 -3.53 0.44
CA LEU A 151 9.49 -4.74 0.81
C LEU A 151 8.60 -5.99 0.76
N ASP A 152 7.72 -6.03 -0.23
CA ASP A 152 6.78 -7.13 -0.42
C ASP A 152 7.51 -8.38 -0.92
N THR A 153 6.97 -9.56 -0.59
CA THR A 153 7.48 -10.82 -1.13
C THR A 153 7.46 -10.81 -2.66
N PRO A 154 8.47 -11.42 -3.34
CA PRO A 154 8.58 -11.49 -4.80
C PRO A 154 7.27 -11.90 -5.50
N LEU A 155 7.03 -11.41 -6.72
CA LEU A 155 5.78 -11.67 -7.45
C LEU A 155 5.55 -13.18 -7.66
N SER A 156 6.62 -13.96 -7.83
CA SER A 156 6.59 -15.41 -7.93
C SER A 156 6.06 -16.13 -6.67
N ALA A 157 6.09 -15.47 -5.51
CA ALA A 157 5.56 -15.97 -4.25
C ALA A 157 4.07 -15.62 -4.02
N TRP A 158 3.49 -14.77 -4.87
CA TRP A 158 2.06 -14.45 -4.82
C TRP A 158 1.24 -15.63 -5.34
N GLU A 159 -0.03 -15.71 -4.98
CA GLU A 159 -0.94 -16.71 -5.54
C GLU A 159 -1.10 -16.47 -7.05
N PRO A 160 -1.19 -17.54 -7.87
CA PRO A 160 -1.11 -17.44 -9.33
C PRO A 160 -2.04 -16.39 -9.96
N ALA A 161 -3.26 -16.26 -9.45
CA ALA A 161 -4.24 -15.30 -9.97
C ALA A 161 -3.78 -13.84 -9.84
N TYR A 162 -3.02 -13.50 -8.80
CA TYR A 162 -2.49 -12.16 -8.57
C TYR A 162 -1.15 -11.90 -9.28
N GLN A 163 -0.54 -12.91 -9.91
CA GLN A 163 0.70 -12.73 -10.67
C GLN A 163 0.45 -12.03 -12.02
N SER A 164 -0.77 -12.15 -12.54
CA SER A 164 -1.22 -11.48 -13.79
C SER A 164 -1.96 -10.17 -13.49
N ASP A 165 -2.22 -9.39 -14.53
CA ASP A 165 -3.06 -8.19 -14.41
C ASP A 165 -4.44 -8.53 -13.84
N ILE A 166 -4.93 -7.70 -12.95
CA ILE A 166 -6.30 -7.73 -12.44
C ILE A 166 -6.93 -6.41 -12.85
N ASP A 167 -8.01 -6.46 -13.61
CA ASP A 167 -8.61 -5.28 -14.25
C ASP A 167 -9.70 -4.65 -13.39
N ALA A 168 -10.43 -5.45 -12.62
CA ALA A 168 -11.50 -4.97 -11.76
C ALA A 168 -11.74 -5.85 -10.53
N LEU A 169 -12.42 -5.27 -9.54
CA LEU A 169 -12.91 -5.91 -8.33
C LEU A 169 -14.40 -5.61 -8.17
N ILE A 170 -15.19 -6.66 -7.97
CA ILE A 170 -16.58 -6.57 -7.52
C ILE A 170 -16.65 -7.08 -6.08
N ILE A 171 -17.20 -6.27 -5.17
CA ILE A 171 -17.48 -6.68 -3.79
C ILE A 171 -18.98 -6.84 -3.64
N ILE A 172 -19.41 -8.01 -3.16
CA ILE A 172 -20.79 -8.30 -2.80
C ILE A 172 -20.80 -8.66 -1.31
N ALA A 173 -21.68 -8.06 -0.53
CA ALA A 173 -21.76 -8.33 0.91
C ALA A 173 -23.21 -8.30 1.42
N ALA A 174 -23.51 -9.16 2.37
CA ALA A 174 -24.81 -9.21 3.05
C ALA A 174 -24.65 -9.88 4.43
N ASP A 175 -25.62 -9.72 5.31
CA ASP A 175 -25.60 -10.41 6.61
C ASP A 175 -25.88 -11.91 6.48
N ASN A 176 -26.54 -12.31 5.38
CA ASN A 176 -26.84 -13.70 5.07
C ASN A 176 -25.96 -14.22 3.92
N LEU A 177 -25.23 -15.31 4.17
CA LEU A 177 -24.39 -15.98 3.18
C LEU A 177 -25.17 -16.44 1.93
N THR A 178 -26.46 -16.78 2.07
CA THR A 178 -27.32 -17.19 0.95
C THR A 178 -27.53 -16.04 -0.03
N ASP A 179 -27.75 -14.83 0.48
CA ASP A 179 -27.95 -13.64 -0.35
C ASP A 179 -26.66 -13.28 -1.11
N VAL A 180 -25.52 -13.41 -0.44
CA VAL A 180 -24.19 -13.27 -1.07
C VAL A 180 -24.03 -14.27 -2.20
N LYS A 181 -24.31 -15.56 -1.96
CA LYS A 181 -24.18 -16.63 -2.98
C LYS A 181 -25.14 -16.44 -4.16
N ASN A 182 -26.37 -16.02 -3.90
CA ASN A 182 -27.36 -15.78 -4.95
C ASN A 182 -26.93 -14.62 -5.85
N LYS A 183 -26.50 -13.50 -5.27
CA LYS A 183 -26.00 -12.35 -6.02
C LYS A 183 -24.66 -12.65 -6.71
N GLU A 184 -23.78 -13.43 -6.10
CA GLU A 184 -22.55 -13.96 -6.72
C GLU A 184 -22.90 -14.76 -7.99
N SER A 185 -23.84 -15.71 -7.91
CA SER A 185 -24.28 -16.49 -9.06
C SER A 185 -24.86 -15.60 -10.16
N GLU A 186 -25.73 -14.66 -9.80
CA GLU A 186 -26.35 -13.73 -10.75
C GLU A 186 -25.31 -12.91 -11.52
N ILE A 187 -24.33 -12.32 -10.82
CA ILE A 187 -23.30 -11.49 -11.44
C ILE A 187 -22.32 -12.34 -12.25
N THR A 188 -21.90 -13.50 -11.74
CA THR A 188 -20.98 -14.39 -12.46
C THR A 188 -21.61 -15.00 -13.72
N ASP A 189 -22.91 -15.28 -13.71
CA ASP A 189 -23.64 -15.70 -14.91
C ASP A 189 -23.69 -14.57 -15.96
N LYS A 190 -23.94 -13.32 -15.55
CA LYS A 190 -23.90 -12.15 -16.44
C LYS A 190 -22.50 -11.91 -17.05
N LEU A 191 -21.44 -12.24 -16.33
CA LEU A 191 -20.05 -12.07 -16.80
C LEU A 191 -19.62 -13.17 -17.79
N ARG A 192 -20.30 -14.31 -17.81
CA ARG A 192 -19.92 -15.49 -18.60
C ARG A 192 -19.81 -15.12 -20.09
N GLY A 193 -18.63 -15.35 -20.67
CA GLY A 193 -18.34 -15.06 -22.08
C GLY A 193 -17.98 -13.60 -22.38
N ILE A 194 -18.06 -12.70 -21.40
CA ILE A 194 -17.73 -11.26 -21.53
C ILE A 194 -16.39 -10.95 -20.86
N ALA A 195 -16.19 -11.40 -19.62
CA ALA A 195 -14.96 -11.22 -18.85
C ALA A 195 -14.57 -12.53 -18.15
N THR A 196 -13.32 -12.61 -17.71
CA THR A 196 -12.80 -13.80 -17.01
C THR A 196 -12.68 -13.52 -15.53
N ILE A 197 -13.15 -14.45 -14.69
CA ILE A 197 -12.95 -14.39 -13.24
C ILE A 197 -11.55 -14.93 -12.95
N ALA A 198 -10.66 -14.07 -12.46
CA ALA A 198 -9.27 -14.43 -12.15
C ALA A 198 -9.18 -15.21 -10.83
N THR A 199 -9.85 -14.71 -9.79
CA THR A 199 -10.01 -15.39 -8.50
C THR A 199 -11.21 -14.83 -7.75
N VAL A 200 -11.65 -15.54 -6.72
CA VAL A 200 -12.73 -15.17 -5.82
C VAL A 200 -12.26 -15.34 -4.38
N GLU A 201 -12.28 -14.26 -3.61
CA GLU A 201 -11.96 -14.30 -2.18
C GLU A 201 -13.24 -14.19 -1.34
N ARG A 202 -13.29 -14.93 -0.24
CA ARG A 202 -14.45 -14.97 0.68
C ARG A 202 -14.06 -14.38 2.02
N GLY A 203 -14.75 -13.31 2.40
CA GLY A 203 -14.53 -12.60 3.66
C GLY A 203 -15.68 -12.85 4.62
N LYS A 204 -15.37 -13.08 5.89
CA LYS A 204 -16.33 -13.26 6.97
C LYS A 204 -15.82 -12.54 8.21
N LYS A 205 -16.69 -11.84 8.95
CA LYS A 205 -16.33 -11.32 10.28
C LYS A 205 -16.22 -12.46 11.29
N ILE A 206 -15.17 -12.41 12.11
CA ILE A 206 -15.02 -13.31 13.26
C ILE A 206 -15.14 -12.52 14.56
N TYR A 207 -15.59 -13.22 15.61
CA TYR A 207 -16.03 -12.61 16.85
C TYR A 207 -15.41 -13.28 18.07
N ARG A 208 -15.17 -12.49 19.11
CA ARG A 208 -14.77 -12.98 20.43
C ARG A 208 -15.54 -12.27 21.54
N GLU A 209 -15.86 -13.01 22.59
CA GLU A 209 -16.44 -12.47 23.82
C GLU A 209 -15.33 -12.00 24.77
N PHE A 210 -15.50 -10.81 25.33
CA PHE A 210 -14.63 -10.26 26.34
C PHE A 210 -15.47 -9.76 27.51
N ASN A 211 -15.01 -9.96 28.75
CA ASN A 211 -15.77 -9.66 29.96
C ASN A 211 -16.12 -8.17 30.13
N ASN A 212 -15.38 -7.27 29.47
CA ASN A 212 -15.57 -5.82 29.54
C ASN A 212 -16.52 -5.25 28.48
N GLN A 213 -17.04 -6.09 27.59
CA GLN A 213 -17.89 -5.66 26.48
C GLN A 213 -19.27 -6.33 26.55
N GLU A 214 -20.32 -5.54 26.31
CA GLU A 214 -21.71 -6.04 26.29
C GLU A 214 -22.03 -6.86 25.04
N LYS A 215 -21.26 -6.65 23.96
CA LYS A 215 -21.40 -7.35 22.68
C LYS A 215 -20.07 -8.00 22.31
N LYS A 216 -20.14 -9.02 21.47
CA LYS A 216 -18.95 -9.63 20.88
C LYS A 216 -18.13 -8.59 20.12
N ALA A 217 -16.83 -8.57 20.35
CA ALA A 217 -15.89 -7.79 19.55
C ALA A 217 -15.68 -8.47 18.19
N VAL A 218 -15.62 -7.68 17.13
CA VAL A 218 -15.02 -8.14 15.86
C VAL A 218 -13.51 -8.22 16.09
N VAL A 219 -12.91 -9.36 15.77
CA VAL A 219 -11.48 -9.61 15.92
C VAL A 219 -10.83 -10.04 14.62
N GLU A 220 -9.51 -10.00 14.55
CA GLU A 220 -8.72 -10.67 13.52
C GLU A 220 -8.15 -12.02 14.02
N HIS A 221 -7.38 -12.76 13.20
CA HIS A 221 -7.00 -14.14 13.52
C HIS A 221 -5.95 -14.28 14.63
N PHE A 222 -5.19 -13.24 14.98
CA PHE A 222 -4.39 -13.20 16.20
C PHE A 222 -5.26 -12.98 17.45
N GLY A 223 -6.56 -12.72 17.30
CA GLY A 223 -7.54 -12.62 18.38
C GLY A 223 -7.73 -11.22 18.96
N PHE A 224 -7.18 -10.18 18.33
CA PHE A 224 -7.29 -8.80 18.77
C PHE A 224 -8.50 -8.10 18.16
N THR A 225 -9.14 -7.24 18.94
CA THR A 225 -10.25 -6.38 18.49
C THR A 225 -9.78 -5.45 17.38
N ASP A 226 -10.45 -5.49 16.24
CA ASP A 226 -10.15 -4.69 15.05
C ASP A 226 -11.26 -3.64 14.77
N GLY A 227 -11.01 -2.68 13.87
CA GLY A 227 -11.99 -1.71 13.40
C GLY A 227 -12.22 -0.50 14.32
N VAL A 228 -11.40 -0.31 15.35
CA VAL A 228 -11.61 0.74 16.37
C VAL A 228 -11.16 2.13 15.88
N GLY A 229 -9.97 2.24 15.27
CA GLY A 229 -9.28 3.52 15.01
C GLY A 229 -9.44 4.13 13.62
N ASP A 230 -10.62 4.01 13.00
CA ASP A 230 -10.85 4.56 11.65
C ASP A 230 -11.24 6.06 11.66
N PRO A 231 -10.81 6.85 10.66
CA PRO A 231 -11.30 8.21 10.45
C PRO A 231 -12.82 8.30 10.33
N ARG A 232 -13.41 9.41 10.78
CA ARG A 232 -14.85 9.68 10.78
C ARG A 232 -15.16 10.83 9.83
N PHE A 233 -15.88 10.51 8.76
CA PHE A 233 -16.25 11.48 7.74
C PHE A 233 -17.62 12.10 7.97
N THR A 234 -18.46 11.52 8.84
CA THR A 234 -19.78 12.06 9.18
C THR A 234 -19.82 12.53 10.64
N LYS A 235 -20.49 13.65 10.91
CA LYS A 235 -20.69 14.21 12.26
C LYS A 235 -21.37 13.19 13.17
N GLN A 236 -22.36 12.49 12.63
CA GLN A 236 -23.10 11.47 13.36
C GLN A 236 -22.21 10.30 13.83
N ASP A 237 -21.27 9.85 13.00
CA ASP A 237 -20.32 8.80 13.42
C ASP A 237 -19.29 9.33 14.42
N LEU A 238 -18.82 10.56 14.22
CA LEU A 238 -17.92 11.23 15.15
C LEU A 238 -18.54 11.34 16.55
N GLU A 239 -19.78 11.84 16.64
CA GLU A 239 -20.50 12.04 17.90
C GLU A 239 -20.87 10.73 18.60
N LYS A 240 -21.29 9.71 17.82
CA LYS A 240 -21.75 8.43 18.40
C LYS A 240 -20.60 7.49 18.76
N LYS A 241 -19.50 7.48 17.99
CA LYS A 241 -18.39 6.53 18.19
C LYS A 241 -17.26 7.08 19.05
N GLU A 242 -16.98 8.37 18.96
CA GLU A 242 -15.82 8.97 19.64
C GLU A 242 -16.27 9.71 20.90
N LYS A 243 -15.96 9.12 22.05
CA LYS A 243 -16.27 9.69 23.37
C LYS A 243 -15.05 10.46 23.86
N GLY A 244 -15.21 11.76 24.11
CA GLY A 244 -14.16 12.65 24.60
C GLY A 244 -13.49 13.47 23.51
N ASP A 245 -12.87 14.58 23.93
CA ASP A 245 -12.39 15.62 23.02
C ASP A 245 -11.14 15.21 22.25
N THR A 246 -10.27 14.39 22.86
CA THR A 246 -9.07 13.87 22.20
C THR A 246 -9.47 12.92 21.07
N ALA A 247 -10.39 11.98 21.32
CA ALA A 247 -10.89 11.10 20.28
C ALA A 247 -11.55 11.88 19.13
N LYS A 248 -12.45 12.83 19.44
CA LYS A 248 -13.12 13.64 18.41
C LYS A 248 -12.14 14.42 17.54
N ARG A 249 -11.13 15.04 18.15
CA ARG A 249 -10.07 15.77 17.44
C ARG A 249 -9.23 14.87 16.54
N LEU A 250 -8.82 13.69 17.04
CA LEU A 250 -7.92 12.78 16.33
C LEU A 250 -8.60 11.97 15.23
N PHE A 251 -9.92 11.70 15.35
CA PHE A 251 -10.65 10.85 14.42
C PHE A 251 -11.61 11.62 13.49
N SER A 252 -11.87 12.91 13.74
CA SER A 252 -12.49 13.77 12.72
C SER A 252 -11.62 13.79 11.45
N ALA A 253 -12.27 13.75 10.29
CA ALA A 253 -11.57 13.73 9.02
C ALA A 253 -12.31 14.53 7.94
N PRO A 254 -11.58 15.36 7.17
CA PRO A 254 -12.12 16.00 5.98
C PRO A 254 -12.34 14.98 4.86
N LEU A 255 -13.22 15.30 3.92
CA LEU A 255 -13.52 14.45 2.79
C LEU A 255 -12.34 14.28 1.83
N ASN A 256 -11.46 15.28 1.70
CA ASN A 256 -10.28 15.20 0.84
C ASN A 256 -9.28 14.12 1.27
N LEU A 257 -9.37 13.59 2.49
CA LEU A 257 -8.56 12.44 2.95
C LEU A 257 -8.91 11.14 2.21
N VAL A 258 -10.11 11.04 1.64
CA VAL A 258 -10.61 9.81 1.00
C VAL A 258 -11.18 10.03 -0.40
N LEU A 259 -11.69 11.22 -0.72
CA LEU A 259 -12.32 11.53 -1.99
C LEU A 259 -11.33 12.12 -3.00
N VAL A 260 -11.47 11.65 -4.23
CA VAL A 260 -10.75 12.13 -5.42
C VAL A 260 -11.80 12.54 -6.46
N PRO A 261 -11.69 13.71 -7.10
CA PRO A 261 -12.54 14.04 -8.24
C PRO A 261 -12.45 12.95 -9.31
N ASP A 262 -13.58 12.40 -9.75
CA ASP A 262 -13.59 11.41 -10.81
C ASP A 262 -13.43 12.11 -12.18
N PRO A 263 -12.31 11.89 -12.91
CA PRO A 263 -12.06 12.57 -14.18
C PRO A 263 -13.07 12.22 -15.29
N LEU A 264 -13.83 11.13 -15.14
CA LEU A 264 -14.85 10.72 -16.11
C LEU A 264 -16.27 11.17 -15.71
N GLY A 265 -16.41 11.81 -14.55
CA GLY A 265 -17.68 12.20 -13.98
C GLY A 265 -17.98 13.70 -14.11
N THR A 266 -19.05 14.13 -13.44
CA THR A 266 -19.42 15.54 -13.37
C THR A 266 -18.51 16.29 -12.38
N PRO A 267 -17.82 17.36 -12.79
CA PRO A 267 -16.95 18.13 -11.90
C PRO A 267 -17.68 18.59 -10.62
N ASN A 268 -17.00 18.46 -9.47
CA ASN A 268 -17.50 18.82 -8.14
C ASN A 268 -18.76 18.08 -7.67
N VAL A 269 -19.18 17.02 -8.37
CA VAL A 269 -20.30 16.14 -7.96
C VAL A 269 -19.84 14.69 -7.94
N SER A 270 -19.11 14.27 -8.98
CA SER A 270 -18.62 12.91 -9.12
C SER A 270 -17.26 12.77 -8.46
N PHE A 271 -17.22 11.92 -7.43
CA PHE A 271 -16.00 11.57 -6.71
C PHE A 271 -15.86 10.05 -6.67
N GLY A 272 -14.61 9.62 -6.58
CA GLY A 272 -14.23 8.25 -6.27
C GLY A 272 -13.20 8.20 -5.16
N SER A 273 -12.59 7.04 -4.97
CA SER A 273 -11.52 6.84 -4.00
C SER A 273 -10.58 5.74 -4.47
N PHE A 274 -9.28 5.87 -4.17
CA PHE A 274 -8.35 4.78 -4.37
C PHE A 274 -8.62 3.68 -3.36
N LEU A 275 -8.69 2.44 -3.82
CA LEU A 275 -8.88 1.24 -3.02
C LEU A 275 -7.64 0.37 -3.13
N ILE A 276 -7.02 0.07 -2.00
CA ILE A 276 -5.96 -0.95 -1.91
C ILE A 276 -6.60 -2.26 -1.53
N PHE A 277 -6.23 -3.34 -2.21
CA PHE A 277 -6.54 -4.70 -1.77
C PHE A 277 -5.25 -5.48 -1.57
N ARG A 278 -5.09 -6.12 -0.40
CA ARG A 278 -3.98 -7.01 -0.08
C ARG A 278 -4.51 -8.25 0.63
N LYS A 279 -4.27 -9.43 0.08
CA LYS A 279 -4.50 -10.70 0.78
C LYS A 279 -3.32 -10.97 1.70
N LEU A 280 -3.53 -10.82 3.00
CA LEU A 280 -2.50 -10.92 4.04
C LEU A 280 -2.72 -12.21 4.84
N GLU A 281 -1.91 -13.23 4.57
CA GLU A 281 -1.87 -14.50 5.32
C GLU A 281 -1.24 -14.30 6.69
N GLN A 282 -1.87 -14.84 7.73
CA GLN A 282 -1.46 -14.70 9.12
C GLN A 282 -0.93 -16.04 9.66
N ASN A 283 0.32 -16.05 10.11
CA ASN A 283 0.90 -17.17 10.84
C ASN A 283 0.54 -17.05 12.33
N VAL A 284 -0.70 -17.44 12.66
CA VAL A 284 -1.27 -17.34 14.02
C VAL A 284 -0.44 -18.13 15.03
N GLN A 285 0.02 -19.32 14.65
CA GLN A 285 0.90 -20.13 15.49
C GLN A 285 2.20 -19.39 15.82
N GLY A 286 2.87 -18.84 14.80
CA GLY A 286 4.13 -18.11 14.97
C GLY A 286 3.96 -16.90 15.89
N PHE A 287 2.89 -16.12 15.67
CA PHE A 287 2.57 -14.94 16.48
C PHE A 287 2.34 -15.31 17.95
N LYS A 288 1.48 -16.29 18.24
CA LYS A 288 1.19 -16.71 19.62
C LYS A 288 2.38 -17.39 20.31
N LYS A 289 3.23 -18.09 19.56
CA LYS A 289 4.51 -18.60 20.10
C LYS A 289 5.47 -17.45 20.43
N ALA A 290 5.54 -16.39 19.62
CA ALA A 290 6.35 -15.21 19.92
C ALA A 290 5.84 -14.43 21.14
N GLU A 291 4.52 -14.31 21.32
CA GLU A 291 3.91 -13.78 22.56
C GLU A 291 4.37 -14.57 23.79
N LEU A 292 4.27 -15.90 23.73
CA LEU A 292 4.66 -16.78 24.83
C LEU A 292 6.16 -16.69 25.15
N GLU A 293 7.01 -16.66 24.12
CA GLU A 293 8.46 -16.56 24.32
C GLU A 293 8.87 -15.19 24.89
N LEU A 294 8.27 -14.09 24.42
CA LEU A 294 8.49 -12.76 24.98
C LEU A 294 8.01 -12.68 26.44
N SER A 295 6.83 -13.24 26.72
CA SER A 295 6.28 -13.35 28.07
C SER A 295 7.24 -14.05 29.03
N LYS A 296 7.75 -15.23 28.66
CA LYS A 296 8.72 -15.98 29.47
C LYS A 296 10.03 -15.22 29.67
N LYS A 297 10.56 -14.59 28.61
CA LYS A 297 11.85 -13.89 28.66
C LYS A 297 11.82 -12.69 29.62
N LEU A 298 10.70 -11.98 29.66
CA LEU A 298 10.53 -10.80 30.50
C LEU A 298 9.92 -11.11 31.89
N GLY A 299 9.23 -12.25 32.03
CA GLY A 299 8.47 -12.59 33.23
C GLY A 299 7.15 -11.81 33.32
N VAL A 300 6.52 -11.51 32.18
CA VAL A 300 5.23 -10.80 32.07
C VAL A 300 4.12 -11.74 31.58
N SER A 301 2.86 -11.32 31.63
CA SER A 301 1.76 -12.12 31.05
C SER A 301 1.84 -12.18 29.52
N GLY A 302 1.33 -13.26 28.92
CA GLY A 302 1.18 -13.37 27.46
C GLY A 302 0.31 -12.25 26.87
N GLU A 303 -0.75 -11.88 27.57
CA GLU A 303 -1.63 -10.75 27.19
C GLU A 303 -0.86 -9.43 27.10
N LEU A 304 0.03 -9.14 28.05
CA LEU A 304 0.87 -7.94 28.00
C LEU A 304 1.90 -8.01 26.87
N ALA A 305 2.49 -9.19 26.63
CA ALA A 305 3.42 -9.39 25.51
C ALA A 305 2.76 -9.11 24.14
N GLY A 306 1.57 -9.66 23.90
CA GLY A 306 0.78 -9.35 22.71
C GLY A 306 0.37 -7.88 22.64
N ALA A 307 -0.04 -7.30 23.78
CA ALA A 307 -0.40 -5.88 23.84
C ALA A 307 0.77 -4.94 23.53
N MET A 308 2.00 -5.31 23.86
CA MET A 308 3.19 -4.55 23.49
C MET A 308 3.46 -4.57 21.99
N ALA A 309 3.19 -5.69 21.30
CA ALA A 309 3.34 -5.78 19.85
C ALA A 309 2.24 -5.00 19.11
N VAL A 310 1.00 -5.05 19.59
CA VAL A 310 -0.16 -4.44 18.93
C VAL A 310 -0.37 -2.98 19.35
N GLY A 311 -0.12 -2.64 20.61
CA GLY A 311 -0.47 -1.35 21.25
C GLY A 311 -1.82 -1.37 21.96
N ARG A 312 -2.50 -2.51 21.96
CA ARG A 312 -3.75 -2.79 22.68
C ARG A 312 -3.76 -4.23 23.16
N PHE A 313 -4.44 -4.48 24.27
CA PHE A 313 -4.85 -5.84 24.63
C PHE A 313 -5.84 -6.40 23.61
N GLU A 314 -6.05 -7.72 23.64
CA GLU A 314 -6.94 -8.43 22.71
C GLU A 314 -8.38 -7.89 22.75
N ASP A 315 -8.84 -7.43 23.92
CA ASP A 315 -10.15 -6.80 24.14
C ASP A 315 -10.24 -5.35 23.62
N GLY A 316 -9.17 -4.85 23.00
CA GLY A 316 -9.07 -3.49 22.48
C GLY A 316 -8.58 -2.45 23.50
N THR A 317 -8.30 -2.80 24.75
CA THR A 317 -7.85 -1.84 25.76
C THR A 317 -6.53 -1.18 25.36
N PRO A 318 -6.43 0.18 25.30
CA PRO A 318 -5.18 0.86 24.97
C PRO A 318 -4.09 0.62 26.01
N LEU A 319 -2.96 0.05 25.58
CA LEU A 319 -1.84 -0.24 26.48
C LEU A 319 -1.25 1.03 27.11
N VAL A 320 -1.28 2.16 26.37
CA VAL A 320 -0.78 3.44 26.89
C VAL A 320 -1.58 3.93 28.11
N LEU A 321 -2.86 3.56 28.24
CA LEU A 321 -3.70 4.01 29.35
C LEU A 321 -3.56 3.13 30.59
N GLN A 322 -3.49 1.81 30.44
CA GLN A 322 -3.44 0.87 31.56
C GLN A 322 -2.70 -0.42 31.18
N GLY A 323 -2.19 -1.13 32.20
CA GLY A 323 -1.39 -2.35 32.06
C GLY A 323 -2.17 -3.66 32.03
N ASN A 324 -3.51 -3.61 31.91
CA ASN A 324 -4.39 -4.77 31.85
C ASN A 324 -5.60 -4.49 30.94
N GLY A 325 -6.28 -5.54 30.47
CA GLY A 325 -7.55 -5.42 29.76
C GLY A 325 -8.68 -4.84 30.63
N GLY A 326 -9.76 -4.39 30.01
CA GLY A 326 -10.98 -3.95 30.67
C GLY A 326 -11.49 -2.55 30.33
N SER A 327 -10.80 -1.79 29.48
CA SER A 327 -11.22 -0.41 29.17
C SER A 327 -12.51 -0.39 28.33
N LYS A 328 -13.39 0.57 28.65
CA LYS A 328 -14.57 0.90 27.85
C LYS A 328 -14.32 2.04 26.86
N ASN A 329 -13.32 2.87 27.10
CA ASN A 329 -12.94 3.96 26.20
C ASN A 329 -11.70 3.53 25.42
N LEU A 330 -11.92 3.19 24.15
CA LEU A 330 -10.88 2.63 23.33
C LEU A 330 -10.10 3.69 22.55
N ASN A 331 -10.58 4.92 22.38
CA ASN A 331 -9.95 5.87 21.45
C ASN A 331 -9.57 7.23 22.04
N ASP A 332 -10.05 7.60 23.21
CA ASP A 332 -9.82 8.92 23.82
C ASP A 332 -8.46 9.03 24.50
N PHE A 333 -7.41 8.95 23.70
CA PHE A 333 -6.04 9.10 24.17
C PHE A 333 -5.15 9.58 23.03
N ASP A 334 -4.03 10.20 23.39
CA ASP A 334 -2.84 10.33 22.57
C ASP A 334 -1.64 9.79 23.36
N TYR A 335 -0.43 9.94 22.83
CA TYR A 335 0.79 9.47 23.48
C TYR A 335 1.52 10.56 24.28
N SER A 336 0.89 11.71 24.53
CA SER A 336 1.51 12.82 25.28
C SER A 336 1.88 12.44 26.72
N GLY A 337 1.14 11.51 27.32
CA GLY A 337 1.43 10.92 28.63
C GLY A 337 2.47 9.80 28.62
N ASP A 338 3.10 9.51 27.47
CA ASP A 338 4.12 8.46 27.29
C ASP A 338 5.23 8.86 26.29
N PRO A 339 5.87 10.05 26.41
CA PRO A 339 6.80 10.58 25.40
C PRO A 339 8.13 9.81 25.28
N VAL A 340 8.37 8.89 26.21
CA VAL A 340 9.57 8.04 26.28
C VAL A 340 9.26 6.57 26.03
N GLY A 341 8.00 6.20 25.75
CA GLY A 341 7.59 4.86 25.37
C GLY A 341 7.70 3.83 26.50
N LEU A 342 7.43 4.22 27.75
CA LEU A 342 7.48 3.33 28.92
C LEU A 342 6.11 2.76 29.33
N LYS A 343 5.05 3.11 28.58
CA LYS A 343 3.71 2.53 28.74
C LYS A 343 3.30 1.70 27.54
N CYS A 344 3.44 2.25 26.33
CA CYS A 344 3.21 1.57 25.07
C CYS A 344 4.49 1.64 24.23
N PRO A 345 5.09 0.52 23.79
CA PRO A 345 6.34 0.59 23.03
C PRO A 345 6.22 1.41 21.73
N PHE A 346 7.28 2.09 21.30
CA PHE A 346 7.27 2.85 20.05
C PHE A 346 7.00 1.97 18.83
N GLN A 347 7.47 0.72 18.85
CA GLN A 347 7.27 -0.27 17.80
C GLN A 347 5.86 -0.89 17.75
N ALA A 348 4.99 -0.57 18.73
CA ALA A 348 3.65 -1.13 18.77
C ALA A 348 2.87 -0.74 17.52
N HIS A 349 2.20 -1.71 16.90
CA HIS A 349 1.55 -1.56 15.60
C HIS A 349 0.68 -0.29 15.53
N LEU A 350 -0.23 -0.11 16.49
CA LEU A 350 -1.14 1.04 16.50
C LEU A 350 -0.46 2.38 16.78
N ARG A 351 0.72 2.39 17.41
CA ARG A 351 1.50 3.62 17.63
C ARG A 351 2.26 3.99 16.36
N LYS A 352 2.83 3.01 15.67
CA LYS A 352 3.47 3.23 14.37
C LYS A 352 2.50 3.64 13.27
N THR A 353 1.38 2.96 13.11
CA THR A 353 0.45 3.23 12.01
C THR A 353 -0.46 4.43 12.25
N ASN A 354 -0.50 4.96 13.48
CA ASN A 354 -1.19 6.19 13.84
C ASN A 354 -0.54 6.81 15.10
N PRO A 355 0.46 7.70 14.94
CA PRO A 355 1.19 8.31 16.05
C PRO A 355 0.38 9.32 16.87
N ARG A 356 -0.85 9.69 16.46
CA ARG A 356 -1.74 10.58 17.22
C ARG A 356 -1.10 11.92 17.61
N LEU A 357 -0.48 12.56 16.63
CA LEU A 357 0.30 13.80 16.67
C LEU A 357 1.69 13.69 17.31
N GLU A 358 2.13 12.49 17.71
CA GLU A 358 3.45 12.30 18.31
C GLU A 358 4.60 12.56 17.32
N SER A 359 4.38 12.37 16.01
CA SER A 359 5.42 12.56 15.01
C SER A 359 5.60 14.03 14.59
N VAL A 360 4.69 14.91 15.00
CA VAL A 360 4.75 16.35 14.72
C VAL A 360 5.99 16.97 15.37
N GLY A 361 6.75 17.73 14.59
CA GLY A 361 8.02 18.34 14.96
C GLY A 361 9.24 17.43 14.75
N SER A 362 9.06 16.13 14.53
CA SER A 362 10.17 15.17 14.32
C SER A 362 10.14 14.52 12.94
N PHE A 363 8.97 14.08 12.47
CA PHE A 363 8.76 13.42 11.17
C PHE A 363 7.64 14.07 10.36
N ALA A 364 6.76 14.84 10.99
CA ALA A 364 5.76 15.68 10.34
C ALA A 364 5.96 17.15 10.75
N GLU A 365 5.78 18.07 9.81
CA GLU A 365 5.89 19.51 10.02
C GLU A 365 4.73 20.08 10.85
N ASN A 366 3.53 19.50 10.71
CA ASN A 366 2.32 19.97 11.38
C ASN A 366 1.26 18.87 11.51
N ASN A 367 0.18 19.16 12.25
CA ASN A 367 -0.91 18.21 12.51
C ASN A 367 -1.62 17.74 11.24
N GLU A 368 -1.79 18.63 10.26
CA GLU A 368 -2.47 18.30 9.00
C GLU A 368 -1.66 17.28 8.20
N GLN A 369 -0.34 17.43 8.17
CA GLN A 369 0.55 16.47 7.52
C GLN A 369 0.43 15.08 8.15
N GLU A 370 0.58 14.97 9.48
CA GLU A 370 0.52 13.65 10.13
C GLU A 370 -0.86 13.00 9.96
N LEU A 371 -1.92 13.76 10.23
CA LEU A 371 -3.30 13.27 10.10
C LEU A 371 -3.69 13.00 8.63
N GLY A 372 -3.00 13.60 7.67
CA GLY A 372 -3.17 13.39 6.24
C GLY A 372 -2.75 11.99 5.78
N HIS A 373 -1.88 11.30 6.52
CA HIS A 373 -1.46 9.93 6.19
C HIS A 373 -2.52 8.87 6.50
N ARG A 374 -3.52 9.19 7.32
CA ARG A 374 -4.54 8.22 7.78
C ARG A 374 -5.31 7.61 6.61
N ILE A 375 -5.69 6.34 6.75
CA ILE A 375 -6.46 5.56 5.78
C ILE A 375 -7.82 5.12 6.35
N ALA A 376 -8.80 4.90 5.49
CA ALA A 376 -10.11 4.36 5.87
C ALA A 376 -10.16 2.84 5.62
N ARG A 377 -9.94 2.02 6.66
CA ARG A 377 -9.80 0.56 6.52
C ARG A 377 -11.15 -0.16 6.39
N ARG A 378 -11.24 -1.17 5.53
CA ARG A 378 -12.45 -1.96 5.23
C ARG A 378 -12.15 -3.45 5.18
N ALA A 379 -11.15 -3.86 5.95
CA ALA A 379 -10.66 -5.22 5.94
C ALA A 379 -11.69 -6.22 6.49
N VAL A 380 -11.58 -7.47 6.06
CA VAL A 380 -12.40 -8.58 6.54
C VAL A 380 -11.54 -9.85 6.60
N THR A 381 -11.74 -10.70 7.60
CA THR A 381 -10.97 -11.94 7.73
C THR A 381 -11.36 -13.00 6.70
N TYR A 382 -10.41 -13.86 6.31
CA TYR A 382 -10.63 -15.05 5.48
C TYR A 382 -10.08 -16.31 6.16
N GLY A 383 -10.47 -17.49 5.67
CA GLY A 383 -9.88 -18.77 6.08
C GLY A 383 -10.59 -19.49 7.23
N GLY A 384 -11.71 -18.96 7.72
CA GLY A 384 -12.60 -19.65 8.67
C GLY A 384 -12.82 -18.92 9.99
N SER A 385 -13.25 -19.67 11.00
CA SER A 385 -13.53 -19.16 12.34
C SER A 385 -12.25 -18.91 13.14
N LEU A 386 -12.38 -18.11 14.22
CA LEU A 386 -11.32 -17.90 15.19
C LEU A 386 -10.82 -19.25 15.76
N SER A 387 -9.50 -19.40 15.86
CA SER A 387 -8.87 -20.60 16.40
C SER A 387 -9.00 -20.69 17.92
N ASP A 388 -8.93 -21.91 18.47
CA ASP A 388 -8.77 -22.13 19.90
C ASP A 388 -7.32 -21.95 20.33
N PHE A 389 -7.04 -20.92 21.12
CA PHE A 389 -5.70 -20.58 21.61
C PHE A 389 -5.21 -21.46 22.78
N SER A 390 -6.01 -22.45 23.24
CA SER A 390 -5.61 -23.35 24.34
C SER A 390 -4.42 -24.26 23.98
N ASN A 391 -4.20 -24.55 22.70
CA ASN A 391 -3.10 -25.37 22.22
C ASN A 391 -2.40 -24.71 21.02
N LEU A 392 -1.26 -24.07 21.28
CA LEU A 392 -0.51 -23.32 20.28
C LEU A 392 -0.04 -24.16 19.09
N ASP A 393 0.23 -25.46 19.29
CA ASP A 393 0.71 -26.34 18.21
C ASP A 393 -0.37 -26.70 17.18
N LYS A 394 -1.64 -26.46 17.52
CA LYS A 394 -2.78 -26.65 16.61
C LYS A 394 -3.18 -25.38 15.86
N LEU A 395 -2.57 -24.24 16.17
CA LEU A 395 -2.88 -22.97 15.51
C LEU A 395 -2.40 -22.97 14.04
N PRO A 396 -3.10 -22.27 13.15
CA PRO A 396 -2.74 -22.23 11.74
C PRO A 396 -1.42 -21.51 11.52
N THR A 397 -0.59 -22.06 10.65
CA THR A 397 0.65 -21.45 10.15
C THR A 397 0.44 -20.66 8.85
N GLY A 398 -0.74 -20.80 8.23
CA GLY A 398 -1.20 -20.15 7.01
C GLY A 398 -2.64 -20.56 6.67
N GLY A 399 -3.16 -20.13 5.52
CA GLY A 399 -4.53 -20.42 5.07
C GLY A 399 -5.62 -19.56 5.72
N VAL A 400 -5.27 -18.76 6.72
CA VAL A 400 -6.13 -17.76 7.37
C VAL A 400 -5.49 -16.39 7.29
N GLY A 401 -6.29 -15.34 7.38
CA GLY A 401 -5.74 -14.00 7.50
C GLY A 401 -6.74 -12.90 7.21
N LEU A 402 -6.25 -11.81 6.64
CA LEU A 402 -7.02 -10.60 6.39
C LEU A 402 -7.05 -10.29 4.89
N LEU A 403 -8.26 -10.11 4.35
CA LEU A 403 -8.47 -9.40 3.08
C LEU A 403 -8.38 -7.92 3.41
N PHE A 404 -7.16 -7.41 3.50
CA PHE A 404 -6.91 -6.02 3.85
C PHE A 404 -7.39 -5.11 2.72
N MET A 405 -8.22 -4.14 3.09
CA MET A 405 -8.69 -3.11 2.19
C MET A 405 -8.63 -1.76 2.86
N CYS A 406 -8.27 -0.72 2.11
CA CYS A 406 -8.40 0.65 2.59
C CYS A 406 -8.68 1.64 1.47
N TYR A 407 -9.42 2.70 1.81
CA TYR A 407 -9.74 3.83 0.95
C TYR A 407 -8.95 5.08 1.34
N GLN A 408 -8.60 5.87 0.34
CA GLN A 408 -7.73 7.03 0.44
C GLN A 408 -7.78 7.89 -0.84
N SER A 409 -7.26 9.11 -0.76
CA SER A 409 -7.20 10.04 -1.90
C SER A 409 -5.81 10.13 -2.54
N ASP A 410 -4.77 9.64 -1.87
CA ASP A 410 -3.41 9.54 -2.38
C ASP A 410 -2.72 8.28 -1.83
N ILE A 411 -2.47 7.29 -2.71
CA ILE A 411 -1.89 6.00 -2.31
C ILE A 411 -0.48 6.16 -1.72
N TRP A 412 0.31 7.09 -2.28
CA TRP A 412 1.69 7.28 -1.86
C TRP A 412 1.76 7.93 -0.49
N GLU A 413 0.99 8.99 -0.26
CA GLU A 413 0.98 9.70 1.03
C GLU A 413 0.31 8.92 2.15
N GLN A 414 -0.51 7.93 1.83
CA GLN A 414 -1.32 7.25 2.84
C GLN A 414 -0.85 5.82 3.03
N PHE A 415 -1.40 4.86 2.29
CA PHE A 415 -1.05 3.44 2.45
C PHE A 415 0.45 3.15 2.30
N GLU A 416 1.08 3.60 1.20
CA GLU A 416 2.51 3.31 0.99
C GLU A 416 3.38 4.03 2.01
N PHE A 417 3.04 5.27 2.38
CA PHE A 417 3.76 6.02 3.43
C PHE A 417 3.73 5.28 4.77
N ILE A 418 2.55 4.85 5.22
CA ILE A 418 2.39 4.11 6.47
C ILE A 418 3.16 2.79 6.43
N GLN A 419 3.09 2.03 5.34
CA GLN A 419 3.81 0.77 5.25
C GLN A 419 5.33 0.99 5.19
N ARG A 420 5.79 1.85 4.29
CA ARG A 420 7.20 2.05 3.97
C ARG A 420 7.93 2.88 5.03
N LEU A 421 7.43 4.07 5.32
CA LEU A 421 8.17 5.07 6.09
C LEU A 421 7.86 5.03 7.59
N TRP A 422 6.78 4.34 7.99
CA TRP A 422 6.44 4.10 9.39
C TRP A 422 6.64 2.64 9.82
N SER A 423 5.90 1.72 9.22
CA SER A 423 5.87 0.32 9.66
C SER A 423 7.22 -0.35 9.42
N ASN A 424 7.76 -0.24 8.21
CA ASN A 424 9.04 -0.81 7.79
C ASN A 424 10.25 -0.05 8.32
N ASN A 425 10.10 1.22 8.72
CA ASN A 425 11.24 2.06 9.12
C ASN A 425 11.62 1.82 10.58
N PRO A 426 12.83 1.28 10.88
CA PRO A 426 13.27 1.03 12.25
C PRO A 426 13.65 2.31 13.03
N LEU A 427 13.80 3.45 12.33
CA LEU A 427 14.16 4.75 12.92
C LEU A 427 12.95 5.63 13.24
N PHE A 428 11.75 5.18 12.91
CA PHE A 428 10.49 5.81 13.25
C PHE A 428 9.86 5.04 14.43
N LEU A 429 9.38 5.63 15.52
CA LEU A 429 9.02 7.04 15.83
C LEU A 429 10.09 7.84 16.58
N LYS A 430 11.23 7.22 16.87
CA LYS A 430 12.33 7.87 17.58
C LYS A 430 13.62 7.49 16.88
N SER A 431 14.36 8.50 16.42
CA SER A 431 15.65 8.30 15.80
C SER A 431 16.67 7.82 16.84
N ASP A 432 17.58 6.93 16.41
CA ASP A 432 18.81 6.63 17.13
C ASP A 432 19.69 7.90 17.09
N SER A 433 19.44 8.80 18.03
CA SER A 433 20.29 9.96 18.24
C SER A 433 21.26 9.62 19.36
N PRO A 434 22.59 9.62 19.12
CA PRO A 434 23.58 9.39 20.18
C PRO A 434 23.52 10.46 21.28
N ASN A 435 22.85 11.59 21.02
CA ASN A 435 22.57 12.65 21.99
C ASN A 435 21.12 12.61 22.52
N SER A 436 20.36 11.54 22.24
CA SER A 436 19.01 11.36 22.77
C SER A 436 19.08 11.27 24.30
N PRO A 437 18.32 12.10 25.04
CA PRO A 437 18.20 11.94 26.48
C PRO A 437 17.44 10.65 26.85
N ASN A 438 16.75 10.02 25.88
CA ASN A 438 16.05 8.76 26.09
C ASN A 438 16.97 7.57 25.84
N LYS A 439 17.50 6.98 26.93
CA LYS A 439 18.30 5.73 26.90
C LYS A 439 17.45 4.45 26.94
N ASN A 440 16.12 4.56 26.83
CA ASN A 440 15.21 3.42 26.90
C ASN A 440 15.12 2.66 25.57
N TYR A 441 15.56 3.24 24.47
CA TYR A 441 15.55 2.59 23.17
C TYR A 441 16.84 2.97 22.45
N ASP A 442 17.61 1.98 22.01
CA ASP A 442 18.70 2.21 21.06
C ASP A 442 18.15 2.50 19.65
N ARG A 443 17.06 1.82 19.29
CA ARG A 443 16.24 2.10 18.12
C ARG A 443 14.78 1.75 18.39
N THR A 444 13.87 2.29 17.58
CA THR A 444 12.46 1.88 17.66
C THR A 444 12.29 0.44 17.18
N GLY A 445 12.91 0.08 16.06
CA GLY A 445 12.75 -1.23 15.43
C GLY A 445 11.51 -1.32 14.54
N LEU A 446 11.35 -2.45 13.86
CA LEU A 446 10.25 -2.72 12.93
C LEU A 446 8.88 -2.77 13.64
N ASP A 447 7.80 -2.45 12.94
CA ASP A 447 6.43 -2.77 13.41
C ASP A 447 6.29 -4.29 13.64
N ALA A 448 5.87 -4.67 14.85
CA ALA A 448 5.84 -6.06 15.29
C ALA A 448 4.76 -6.93 14.59
N VAL A 449 3.81 -6.31 13.91
CA VAL A 449 2.68 -6.97 13.24
C VAL A 449 2.81 -6.89 11.72
N SER A 450 2.85 -5.67 11.17
CA SER A 450 2.78 -5.41 9.72
C SER A 450 4.09 -4.95 9.10
N GLY A 451 5.14 -4.77 9.90
CA GLY A 451 6.44 -4.42 9.38
C GLY A 451 7.05 -5.58 8.58
N GLN A 452 7.62 -5.25 7.43
CA GLN A 452 8.24 -6.20 6.53
C GLN A 452 9.76 -6.05 6.54
N SER A 453 10.46 -7.17 6.66
CA SER A 453 11.90 -7.27 6.44
C SER A 453 12.22 -8.59 5.76
N LEU A 454 12.79 -8.50 4.55
CA LEU A 454 13.28 -9.63 3.78
C LEU A 454 14.80 -9.47 3.65
N LEU A 455 15.56 -10.49 4.06
CA LEU A 455 17.03 -10.43 4.17
C LEU A 455 17.76 -9.99 2.89
N GLU A 456 17.16 -10.25 1.73
CA GLU A 456 17.72 -9.95 0.42
C GLU A 456 17.18 -8.66 -0.20
N GLN A 457 16.26 -7.95 0.48
CA GLN A 457 15.70 -6.69 -0.01
C GLN A 457 16.08 -5.53 0.92
N SER A 458 16.36 -4.38 0.32
CA SER A 458 16.54 -3.13 1.04
C SER A 458 15.77 -2.02 0.34
N ASP A 459 15.18 -1.14 1.13
CA ASP A 459 14.53 0.07 0.61
C ASP A 459 15.61 1.11 0.28
N PRO A 460 15.60 1.76 -0.90
CA PRO A 460 16.60 2.75 -1.28
C PRO A 460 16.57 4.04 -0.43
N VAL A 461 15.50 4.27 0.33
CA VAL A 461 15.30 5.47 1.17
C VAL A 461 15.50 5.15 2.66
N ILE A 462 15.38 3.88 3.09
CA ILE A 462 15.64 3.49 4.47
C ILE A 462 17.12 3.12 4.59
N PRO A 463 17.90 3.81 5.43
CA PRO A 463 19.37 3.70 5.44
C PRO A 463 19.90 2.39 6.04
N GLU A 464 19.04 1.54 6.59
CA GLU A 464 19.40 0.24 7.15
C GLU A 464 18.35 -0.83 6.87
N VAL A 465 18.77 -2.09 6.85
CA VAL A 465 17.85 -3.24 6.73
C VAL A 465 16.99 -3.30 7.99
N PRO A 466 15.66 -3.23 7.89
CA PRO A 466 14.79 -3.23 9.07
C PRO A 466 14.97 -4.51 9.90
N GLN A 467 15.13 -4.35 11.22
CA GLN A 467 15.27 -5.46 12.16
C GLN A 467 14.09 -5.51 13.14
N PRO A 468 13.72 -6.70 13.64
CA PRO A 468 12.74 -6.84 14.72
C PRO A 468 13.11 -5.99 15.96
N PRO A 469 12.12 -5.52 16.72
CA PRO A 469 12.36 -4.74 17.93
C PRO A 469 12.98 -5.57 19.06
N GLU A 470 13.97 -5.00 19.75
CA GLU A 470 14.67 -5.66 20.88
C GLU A 470 14.28 -5.11 22.24
N ASN A 471 13.84 -3.85 22.36
CA ASN A 471 13.54 -3.21 23.63
C ASN A 471 12.07 -3.37 24.01
N TRP A 472 11.80 -4.01 25.14
CA TRP A 472 10.45 -4.31 25.59
C TRP A 472 10.21 -3.91 27.04
N LEU A 473 8.95 -3.70 27.40
CA LEU A 473 8.56 -3.36 28.77
C LEU A 473 8.54 -4.63 29.61
N LYS A 474 9.36 -4.66 30.65
CA LYS A 474 9.21 -5.64 31.74
C LYS A 474 8.20 -5.16 32.77
N GLU A 475 8.29 -3.89 33.14
CA GLU A 475 7.39 -3.21 34.07
C GLU A 475 7.01 -1.85 33.46
N ARG A 476 5.79 -1.42 33.75
CA ARG A 476 5.28 -0.12 33.29
C ARG A 476 6.05 1.02 33.96
N ASP A 477 6.31 2.09 33.22
CA ASP A 477 7.03 3.29 33.68
C ASP A 477 8.49 3.02 34.13
N GLN A 478 9.03 1.83 33.81
CA GLN A 478 10.43 1.47 34.04
C GLN A 478 11.19 1.36 32.71
N GLN A 479 12.52 1.45 32.77
CA GLN A 479 13.37 1.29 31.59
C GLN A 479 13.09 -0.06 30.91
N THR A 480 13.10 -0.06 29.58
CA THR A 480 12.94 -1.28 28.79
C THR A 480 14.08 -2.25 29.03
N VAL A 481 13.86 -3.51 28.66
CA VAL A 481 14.87 -4.57 28.70
C VAL A 481 15.01 -5.14 27.29
N LYS A 482 16.25 -5.42 26.89
CA LYS A 482 16.51 -6.14 25.65
C LYS A 482 16.07 -7.59 25.77
N ALA A 483 15.22 -8.04 24.86
CA ALA A 483 14.82 -9.43 24.72
C ALA A 483 15.15 -9.92 23.31
N ASP A 484 15.96 -10.97 23.21
CA ASP A 484 16.26 -11.67 21.97
C ASP A 484 15.05 -12.54 21.55
N VAL A 485 13.99 -11.88 21.10
CA VAL A 485 12.76 -12.48 20.58
C VAL A 485 12.42 -11.80 19.27
N LYS A 486 12.41 -12.57 18.17
CA LYS A 486 12.09 -12.08 16.83
C LYS A 486 10.58 -11.91 16.66
N PHE A 487 10.03 -10.84 17.24
CA PHE A 487 8.61 -10.53 17.17
C PHE A 487 8.31 -9.65 15.94
N ALA A 488 8.36 -10.24 14.74
CA ALA A 488 8.01 -9.59 13.47
C ALA A 488 7.73 -10.64 12.36
N ASN A 489 7.26 -10.20 11.18
CA ASN A 489 7.08 -11.02 9.97
C ASN A 489 6.07 -12.19 10.12
N PHE A 490 5.00 -12.01 10.91
CA PHE A 490 3.90 -13.00 11.02
C PHE A 490 2.79 -12.82 9.99
N VAL A 491 2.88 -11.78 9.18
CA VAL A 491 1.94 -11.46 8.11
C VAL A 491 2.66 -11.55 6.77
N LYS A 492 2.11 -12.34 5.85
CA LYS A 492 2.68 -12.56 4.51
C LYS A 492 1.71 -12.11 3.44
N LEU A 493 2.18 -11.28 2.52
CA LEU A 493 1.42 -10.92 1.33
C LEU A 493 1.26 -12.14 0.40
N LYS A 494 0.03 -12.39 -0.05
CA LYS A 494 -0.32 -13.43 -1.03
C LYS A 494 -0.71 -12.88 -2.38
N GLY A 495 -0.94 -11.58 -2.46
CA GLY A 495 -1.31 -10.90 -3.69
C GLY A 495 -2.20 -9.71 -3.42
N GLY A 496 -2.33 -8.84 -4.40
CA GLY A 496 -3.10 -7.62 -4.27
C GLY A 496 -3.07 -6.79 -5.55
N GLU A 497 -3.82 -5.69 -5.52
CA GLU A 497 -3.80 -4.70 -6.60
C GLU A 497 -4.30 -3.35 -6.06
N TYR A 498 -3.93 -2.28 -6.77
CA TYR A 498 -4.47 -0.94 -6.56
C TYR A 498 -5.63 -0.69 -7.52
N PHE A 499 -6.74 -0.25 -6.96
CA PHE A 499 -7.95 0.09 -7.69
C PHE A 499 -8.35 1.54 -7.44
N PHE A 500 -9.24 2.03 -8.29
CA PHE A 500 -10.05 3.20 -8.05
C PHE A 500 -11.52 2.80 -8.11
N SER A 501 -12.29 3.24 -7.13
CA SER A 501 -13.75 3.11 -7.10
C SER A 501 -14.37 4.34 -7.74
N PRO A 502 -14.83 4.26 -9.01
CA PRO A 502 -15.31 5.42 -9.74
C PRO A 502 -16.69 5.86 -9.24
N SER A 503 -17.14 7.05 -9.65
CA SER A 503 -18.52 7.45 -9.39
C SER A 503 -19.50 6.56 -10.17
N ILE A 504 -20.71 6.45 -9.64
CA ILE A 504 -21.78 5.66 -10.25
C ILE A 504 -22.16 6.23 -11.63
N SER A 505 -22.21 7.56 -11.77
CA SER A 505 -22.48 8.22 -13.05
C SER A 505 -21.42 7.95 -14.10
N SER A 506 -20.13 7.93 -13.75
CA SER A 506 -19.04 7.57 -14.66
C SER A 506 -19.23 6.14 -15.19
N LEU A 507 -19.54 5.20 -14.31
CA LEU A 507 -19.78 3.80 -14.68
C LEU A 507 -21.02 3.65 -15.57
N LYS A 508 -22.12 4.35 -15.26
CA LYS A 508 -23.34 4.39 -16.07
C LYS A 508 -23.10 4.92 -17.48
N ASN A 509 -22.17 5.86 -17.62
CA ASN A 509 -21.90 6.53 -18.88
C ASN A 509 -20.88 5.81 -19.79
N LEU A 510 -20.27 4.70 -19.33
CA LEU A 510 -19.29 3.93 -20.11
C LEU A 510 -19.72 3.58 -21.56
N PRO A 511 -20.99 3.21 -21.85
CA PRO A 511 -21.43 2.87 -23.20
C PRO A 511 -21.40 4.06 -24.17
N ASN A 512 -21.48 5.30 -23.63
CA ASN A 512 -21.47 6.53 -24.43
C ASN A 512 -20.06 7.09 -24.63
N GLN A 513 -19.04 6.49 -24.01
CA GLN A 513 -17.66 6.94 -24.13
C GLN A 513 -17.08 6.52 -25.49
N PRO A 514 -16.17 7.34 -26.08
CA PRO A 514 -15.50 6.98 -27.33
C PRO A 514 -14.89 5.58 -27.27
N GLN A 515 -14.97 4.84 -28.38
CA GLN A 515 -14.38 3.51 -28.52
C GLN A 515 -12.88 3.59 -28.86
N ASN A 516 -12.16 4.46 -28.14
CA ASN A 516 -10.72 4.65 -28.30
C ASN A 516 -10.00 3.62 -27.44
N PHE A 517 -9.77 2.44 -28.00
CA PHE A 517 -9.05 1.38 -27.28
C PHE A 517 -7.58 1.44 -27.66
N PRO A 518 -6.69 1.92 -26.76
CA PRO A 518 -5.27 1.88 -27.04
C PRO A 518 -4.85 0.43 -27.26
N THR A 519 -4.05 0.20 -28.29
CA THR A 519 -3.44 -1.13 -28.48
C THR A 519 -2.49 -1.34 -27.31
N PRO A 520 -2.61 -2.46 -26.56
CA PRO A 520 -1.63 -2.78 -25.52
C PRO A 520 -0.26 -2.87 -26.18
N SER A 521 0.59 -1.87 -25.99
CA SER A 521 1.97 -1.93 -26.46
C SER A 521 2.75 -2.86 -25.53
N ILE A 522 3.69 -3.59 -26.11
CA ILE A 522 4.74 -4.22 -25.35
C ILE A 522 5.52 -3.07 -24.71
N GLU A 523 5.47 -2.96 -23.40
CA GLU A 523 6.09 -1.86 -22.69
C GLU A 523 7.62 -1.96 -22.74
N GLU A 524 8.31 -0.99 -23.30
CA GLU A 524 9.76 -1.03 -23.35
C GLU A 524 10.38 -0.51 -22.04
N PRO A 525 11.58 -0.97 -21.66
CA PRO A 525 12.30 -0.37 -20.54
C PRO A 525 12.62 1.10 -20.89
N VAL A 526 12.17 2.04 -20.07
CA VAL A 526 12.38 3.48 -20.31
C VAL A 526 13.26 4.03 -19.18
N PRO A 527 14.31 4.82 -19.51
CA PRO A 527 15.11 5.48 -18.49
C PRO A 527 14.24 6.26 -17.49
N SER A 528 14.64 6.24 -16.23
CA SER A 528 13.90 6.80 -15.09
C SER A 528 12.64 6.04 -14.67
N LYS A 529 12.31 4.89 -15.27
CA LYS A 529 11.12 4.10 -14.92
C LYS A 529 11.50 2.71 -14.40
N THR A 530 10.56 2.08 -13.70
CA THR A 530 10.67 0.65 -13.39
C THR A 530 10.19 -0.21 -14.57
N TYR A 531 10.80 -1.38 -14.72
CA TYR A 531 10.53 -2.35 -15.77
C TYR A 531 10.32 -3.73 -15.16
N ILE A 532 9.27 -4.43 -15.59
CA ILE A 532 9.02 -5.82 -15.18
C ILE A 532 9.71 -6.75 -16.18
N VAL A 533 10.69 -7.50 -15.69
CA VAL A 533 11.45 -8.50 -16.45
C VAL A 533 10.49 -9.50 -17.09
N ARG A 534 10.65 -9.71 -18.40
CA ARG A 534 9.86 -10.66 -19.17
C ARG A 534 10.58 -11.97 -19.35
N GLN A 535 9.82 -12.98 -19.77
CA GLN A 535 10.40 -14.23 -20.22
C GLN A 535 11.35 -13.98 -21.41
N GLY A 536 12.61 -14.44 -21.27
CA GLY A 536 13.65 -14.30 -22.31
C GLY A 536 14.51 -13.05 -22.20
N ASP A 537 14.21 -12.15 -21.25
CA ASP A 537 15.06 -10.99 -20.97
C ASP A 537 16.37 -11.38 -20.29
N ASP A 538 17.41 -10.62 -20.61
CA ASP A 538 18.65 -10.52 -19.85
C ASP A 538 19.02 -9.03 -19.72
N LEU A 539 19.95 -8.68 -18.84
CA LEU A 539 20.31 -7.27 -18.59
C LEU A 539 20.82 -6.57 -19.86
N SER A 540 21.51 -7.29 -20.75
CA SER A 540 22.04 -6.72 -21.99
C SER A 540 20.92 -6.37 -22.97
N LYS A 541 19.93 -7.26 -23.16
CA LYS A 541 18.73 -6.97 -23.97
C LYS A 541 17.88 -5.85 -23.39
N ILE A 542 17.73 -5.80 -22.06
CA ILE A 542 17.00 -4.70 -21.41
C ILE A 542 17.75 -3.38 -21.65
N SER A 543 19.07 -3.38 -21.48
CA SER A 543 19.94 -2.22 -21.73
C SER A 543 19.89 -1.77 -23.19
N GLU A 544 19.94 -2.70 -24.14
CA GLU A 544 19.80 -2.42 -25.57
C GLU A 544 18.45 -1.74 -25.87
N ARG A 545 17.35 -2.25 -25.32
CA ARG A 545 16.02 -1.65 -25.53
C ARG A 545 15.85 -0.31 -24.82
N ALA A 546 16.50 -0.10 -23.67
CA ALA A 546 16.39 1.12 -22.87
C ALA A 546 17.25 2.28 -23.38
N TYR A 547 18.47 1.96 -23.85
CA TYR A 547 19.51 2.95 -24.15
C TYR A 547 20.05 2.86 -25.58
N GLY A 548 19.69 1.82 -26.34
CA GLY A 548 20.32 1.50 -27.62
C GLY A 548 21.74 0.93 -27.48
N ASP A 549 22.11 0.47 -26.28
CA ASP A 549 23.44 -0.07 -26.00
C ASP A 549 23.39 -1.17 -24.92
N GLY A 550 23.54 -2.42 -25.34
CA GLY A 550 23.57 -3.60 -24.47
C GLY A 550 24.79 -3.68 -23.52
N SER A 551 25.83 -2.86 -23.72
CA SER A 551 27.02 -2.82 -22.84
C SER A 551 26.77 -2.09 -21.53
N LEU A 552 25.72 -1.26 -21.46
CA LEU A 552 25.32 -0.50 -20.26
C LEU A 552 24.57 -1.35 -19.22
N LEU A 553 24.60 -2.67 -19.36
CA LEU A 553 23.97 -3.63 -18.44
C LEU A 553 24.45 -3.47 -16.99
N THR A 554 25.71 -3.07 -16.79
CA THR A 554 26.30 -2.85 -15.47
C THR A 554 25.61 -1.69 -14.74
N LEU A 555 25.15 -0.66 -15.47
CA LEU A 555 24.40 0.45 -14.89
C LEU A 555 23.05 -0.02 -14.34
N ILE A 556 22.33 -0.85 -15.10
CA ILE A 556 21.08 -1.47 -14.64
C ILE A 556 21.38 -2.42 -13.48
N TYR A 557 22.43 -3.24 -13.55
CA TYR A 557 22.79 -4.15 -12.47
C TYR A 557 23.06 -3.39 -11.18
N ASP A 558 23.96 -2.39 -11.22
CA ASP A 558 24.36 -1.60 -10.06
C ASP A 558 23.19 -0.89 -9.40
N ALA A 559 22.26 -0.36 -10.20
CA ALA A 559 21.04 0.29 -9.70
C ALA A 559 20.03 -0.69 -9.07
N ASN A 560 20.14 -2.00 -9.37
CA ASN A 560 19.20 -3.03 -8.95
C ASN A 560 19.87 -4.20 -8.20
N LYS A 561 21.09 -4.01 -7.69
CA LYS A 561 21.82 -5.06 -6.94
C LYS A 561 21.01 -5.63 -5.79
N ASN A 562 20.22 -4.78 -5.14
CA ASN A 562 19.31 -5.13 -4.05
C ASN A 562 18.12 -6.01 -4.48
N VAL A 563 17.82 -6.13 -5.79
CA VAL A 563 16.73 -6.97 -6.31
C VAL A 563 17.27 -8.17 -7.09
N ILE A 564 18.39 -8.01 -7.81
CA ILE A 564 19.02 -9.05 -8.63
C ILE A 564 19.88 -9.99 -7.77
N GLY A 565 20.45 -9.49 -6.67
CA GLY A 565 21.40 -10.22 -5.84
C GLY A 565 22.80 -10.26 -6.45
N SER A 566 23.62 -11.21 -5.99
CA SER A 566 25.05 -11.29 -6.34
C SER A 566 25.33 -11.82 -7.75
N ASN A 567 24.35 -12.43 -8.43
CA ASN A 567 24.51 -12.97 -9.78
C ASN A 567 23.70 -12.16 -10.82
N PRO A 568 24.36 -11.33 -11.65
CA PRO A 568 23.71 -10.56 -12.71
C PRO A 568 22.97 -11.39 -13.77
N SER A 569 23.28 -12.69 -13.90
CA SER A 569 22.67 -13.58 -14.90
C SER A 569 21.38 -14.27 -14.41
N SER A 570 20.98 -14.07 -13.15
CA SER A 570 19.85 -14.76 -12.53
C SER A 570 18.53 -13.96 -12.60
N LEU A 571 18.26 -13.31 -13.72
CA LEU A 571 17.00 -12.60 -13.90
C LEU A 571 15.81 -13.57 -13.96
N LEU A 572 14.80 -13.32 -13.14
CA LEU A 572 13.55 -14.07 -13.09
C LEU A 572 12.42 -13.23 -13.72
N PRO A 573 11.58 -13.83 -14.59
CA PRO A 573 10.38 -13.18 -15.07
C PRO A 573 9.52 -12.67 -13.89
N GLY A 574 9.06 -11.42 -13.99
CA GLY A 574 8.33 -10.74 -12.92
C GLY A 574 9.19 -9.95 -11.93
N GLN A 575 10.53 -10.05 -11.98
CA GLN A 575 11.40 -9.13 -11.24
C GLN A 575 11.21 -7.69 -11.74
N ILE A 576 11.28 -6.73 -10.82
CA ILE A 576 11.12 -5.31 -11.13
C ILE A 576 12.48 -4.63 -11.04
N LEU A 577 12.93 -4.05 -12.14
CA LEU A 577 14.20 -3.34 -12.25
C LEU A 577 13.92 -1.85 -12.46
N TYR A 578 14.55 -0.98 -11.68
CA TYR A 578 14.67 0.43 -12.03
C TYR A 578 15.64 0.60 -13.21
N ILE A 579 15.23 1.31 -14.24
CA ILE A 579 16.05 1.63 -15.40
C ILE A 579 16.65 3.03 -15.15
N PRO A 580 17.93 3.15 -14.75
CA PRO A 580 18.52 4.44 -14.40
C PRO A 580 18.61 5.40 -15.58
N ILE A 581 18.64 6.70 -15.27
CA ILE A 581 19.01 7.69 -16.28
C ILE A 581 20.51 7.63 -16.50
N LEU A 582 20.86 7.63 -17.77
CA LEU A 582 22.19 7.91 -18.28
C LEU A 582 22.72 9.23 -17.69
N PRO A 583 23.78 9.23 -16.85
CA PRO A 583 24.29 10.45 -16.22
C PRO A 583 24.57 11.54 -17.27
N ALA A 584 24.12 12.78 -17.02
CA ALA A 584 24.31 13.86 -18.00
C ALA A 584 25.80 13.93 -18.45
N ASN A 585 26.03 13.90 -19.77
CA ASN A 585 27.28 13.56 -20.50
C ASN A 585 27.52 12.06 -20.75
N THR A 586 26.55 11.32 -21.31
CA THR A 586 26.75 9.89 -21.63
C THR A 586 27.42 9.58 -22.95
N SER A 587 27.41 10.51 -23.90
CA SER A 587 28.25 10.39 -25.08
C SER A 587 29.50 11.23 -24.85
N PRO A 588 30.70 10.61 -24.77
CA PRO A 588 31.94 11.37 -24.79
C PRO A 588 31.97 12.23 -26.06
N ILE A 589 32.11 13.55 -25.93
CA ILE A 589 32.15 14.48 -27.07
C ILE A 589 33.61 14.85 -27.33
N PRO A 590 34.12 14.69 -28.57
CA PRO A 590 35.46 15.13 -28.94
C PRO A 590 35.69 16.61 -28.59
N GLY A 591 36.69 16.87 -27.76
CA GLY A 591 37.05 18.19 -27.25
C GLY A 591 36.47 18.57 -25.89
N GLU A 592 35.69 17.70 -25.24
CA GLU A 592 35.10 17.95 -23.91
C GLU A 592 35.64 16.99 -22.83
N GLU A 593 35.37 17.30 -21.56
CA GLU A 593 35.60 16.38 -20.45
C GLU A 593 34.41 15.43 -20.29
N TYR A 594 34.73 14.15 -20.09
CA TYR A 594 33.80 13.06 -19.90
C TYR A 594 33.98 12.45 -18.51
N THR A 595 32.87 12.15 -17.85
CA THR A 595 32.90 11.42 -16.58
C THR A 595 32.71 9.93 -16.85
N VAL A 596 33.72 9.14 -16.52
CA VAL A 596 33.74 7.69 -16.70
C VAL A 596 32.54 7.07 -15.98
N LEU A 597 31.75 6.30 -16.72
CA LEU A 597 30.59 5.58 -16.22
C LEU A 597 30.98 4.17 -15.72
N PRO A 598 30.19 3.56 -14.81
CA PRO A 598 30.34 2.16 -14.48
C PRO A 598 30.29 1.25 -15.71
N GLY A 599 31.35 0.44 -15.92
CA GLY A 599 31.47 -0.47 -17.06
C GLY A 599 32.23 0.11 -18.26
N ASP A 600 32.61 1.38 -18.22
CA ASP A 600 33.43 1.98 -19.25
C ASP A 600 34.83 1.36 -19.30
N PHE A 601 35.30 1.16 -20.52
CA PHE A 601 36.71 1.03 -20.84
C PHE A 601 37.01 1.88 -22.07
N LEU A 602 38.27 2.28 -22.22
CA LEU A 602 38.65 3.32 -23.19
C LEU A 602 38.18 3.03 -24.61
N PHE A 603 38.11 1.76 -25.01
CA PHE A 603 37.56 1.34 -26.31
C PHE A 603 36.10 1.75 -26.49
N LEU A 604 35.23 1.50 -25.52
CA LEU A 604 33.81 1.91 -25.61
C LEU A 604 33.65 3.42 -25.54
N ILE A 605 34.53 4.12 -24.83
CA ILE A 605 34.53 5.58 -24.82
C ILE A 605 34.92 6.11 -26.21
N ALA A 606 35.95 5.54 -26.84
CA ALA A 606 36.35 5.90 -28.20
C ALA A 606 35.31 5.54 -29.26
N GLU A 607 34.67 4.37 -29.15
CA GLU A 607 33.58 3.97 -30.04
C GLU A 607 32.40 4.95 -29.94
N ARG A 608 32.02 5.37 -28.72
CA ARG A 608 30.94 6.35 -28.54
C ARG A 608 31.33 7.78 -28.95
N ALA A 609 32.60 8.17 -28.80
CA ALA A 609 33.08 9.51 -29.11
C ALA A 609 33.32 9.73 -30.61
N TYR A 610 33.95 8.74 -31.23
CA TYR A 610 34.52 8.87 -32.58
C TYR A 610 33.89 7.91 -33.59
N ARG A 611 33.02 6.99 -33.14
CA ARG A 611 32.56 5.82 -33.94
C ARG A 611 33.72 4.95 -34.41
N ASP A 612 34.79 4.92 -33.62
CA ASP A 612 35.97 4.08 -33.84
C ASP A 612 36.67 3.78 -32.51
N GLY A 613 36.37 2.60 -31.94
CA GLY A 613 36.94 2.13 -30.69
C GLY A 613 38.46 1.95 -30.73
N ASN A 614 39.08 1.85 -31.92
CA ASN A 614 40.54 1.75 -32.03
C ASN A 614 41.25 3.05 -31.62
N ARG A 615 40.52 4.17 -31.55
CA ARG A 615 41.04 5.47 -31.07
C ARG A 615 41.17 5.55 -29.54
N PHE A 616 40.98 4.45 -28.82
CA PHE A 616 41.08 4.43 -27.35
C PHE A 616 42.46 4.84 -26.82
N MET A 617 43.53 4.58 -27.58
CA MET A 617 44.89 5.00 -27.20
C MET A 617 45.03 6.52 -27.20
N GLU A 618 44.29 7.24 -28.04
CA GLU A 618 44.31 8.71 -28.03
C GLU A 618 43.72 9.25 -26.72
N ILE A 619 42.63 8.63 -26.26
CA ILE A 619 42.03 8.94 -24.96
C ILE A 619 42.98 8.56 -23.83
N TYR A 620 43.66 7.41 -23.90
CA TYR A 620 44.62 7.00 -22.88
C TYR A 620 45.77 8.01 -22.73
N GLU A 621 46.44 8.34 -23.83
CA GLU A 621 47.62 9.22 -23.81
C GLU A 621 47.25 10.63 -23.34
N ALA A 622 46.06 11.13 -23.68
CA ALA A 622 45.58 12.43 -23.22
C ALA A 622 45.24 12.49 -21.72
N ASN A 623 45.14 11.34 -21.04
CA ASN A 623 44.70 11.21 -19.66
C ASN A 623 45.61 10.31 -18.82
N ARG A 624 46.84 10.08 -19.27
CA ARG A 624 47.76 9.12 -18.67
C ARG A 624 48.11 9.47 -17.22
N ASP A 625 48.11 10.75 -16.89
CA ASP A 625 48.29 11.29 -15.54
C ASP A 625 47.11 10.99 -14.61
N ILE A 626 45.89 10.85 -15.16
CA ILE A 626 44.67 10.55 -14.41
C ILE A 626 44.44 9.04 -14.31
N ILE A 627 44.66 8.29 -15.41
CA ILE A 627 44.40 6.84 -15.51
C ILE A 627 45.54 6.02 -14.89
N GLY A 628 46.77 6.53 -14.96
CA GLY A 628 47.96 5.83 -14.48
C GLY A 628 48.55 4.86 -15.52
N PRO A 629 49.49 3.99 -15.11
CA PRO A 629 50.30 3.20 -16.04
C PRO A 629 49.55 2.07 -16.74
N ASP A 630 48.34 1.73 -16.30
CA ASP A 630 47.53 0.65 -16.86
C ASP A 630 46.26 1.23 -17.54
N PRO A 631 46.16 1.17 -18.88
CA PRO A 631 45.02 1.71 -19.64
C PRO A 631 43.71 0.94 -19.41
N THR A 632 43.74 -0.21 -18.73
CA THR A 632 42.56 -1.02 -18.43
C THR A 632 41.88 -0.64 -17.11
N VAL A 633 42.53 0.18 -16.29
CA VAL A 633 42.06 0.55 -14.95
C VAL A 633 41.34 1.90 -14.99
N LEU A 634 40.10 1.89 -15.49
CA LEU A 634 39.23 3.07 -15.49
C LEU A 634 38.30 3.04 -14.26
N ARG A 635 38.24 4.14 -13.49
CA ARG A 635 37.39 4.21 -12.28
C ARG A 635 36.10 4.98 -12.57
N PRO A 636 34.92 4.43 -12.25
CA PRO A 636 33.67 5.19 -12.37
C PRO A 636 33.72 6.50 -11.58
N GLY A 637 33.22 7.59 -12.17
CA GLY A 637 33.27 8.94 -11.63
C GLY A 637 34.56 9.72 -11.93
N GLN A 638 35.58 9.07 -12.51
CA GLN A 638 36.81 9.73 -12.95
C GLN A 638 36.51 10.66 -14.14
N ARG A 639 37.03 11.89 -14.12
CA ARG A 639 36.90 12.82 -15.24
C ARG A 639 38.12 12.67 -16.16
N ILE A 640 37.86 12.42 -17.44
CA ILE A 640 38.87 12.27 -18.48
C ILE A 640 38.54 13.19 -19.66
N ARG A 641 39.56 13.70 -20.34
CA ARG A 641 39.43 14.50 -21.56
C ARG A 641 39.23 13.60 -22.76
N ILE A 642 38.32 13.97 -23.64
CA ILE A 642 38.14 13.31 -24.94
C ILE A 642 38.83 14.20 -25.98
N PRO A 643 39.96 13.78 -26.58
CA PRO A 643 40.61 14.53 -27.66
C PRO A 643 39.66 14.88 -28.81
N LYS A 644 40.02 15.91 -29.60
CA LYS A 644 39.24 16.29 -30.79
C LYS A 644 39.42 15.32 -31.95
#